data_AF-A0AAW8U0W3-F1
#
_entry.id   AF-A0AAW8U0W3-F1
#
_cell.length_a   1.000
_cell.length_b   1.000
_cell.length_c   1.000
_cell.angle_alpha   90.00
_cell.angle_beta   90.00
_cell.angle_gamma   90.00
#
_symmetry.space_group_name_H-M   'P 1'
#
loop_
_entity.id
_entity.type
_entity.pdbx_description
1 polymer ?
#
loop_
_entity_poly.entity_id
_entity_poly.type
_entity_poly.pdbx_seq_one_letter_code
_entity_poly.pdbx_strand_id
1 'polypeptide(L)'
;MKLIRAEITGFGKYRQQVISFEAQNQLLFGPNEIGKSTLYQFIQCMLFGFPPRRTRQKDYTPKDGTAFGGKLWLAFPGVGEVYLERYKQVDRGRVKVRLGEQVGGEKLWKDLLQGLTPALFSEVFTFQQEQLSQLDHLQEEEMQQVLLSLGITGSRQLMEQGQQYQKENQKNFRPKGQRLPLNEGLGQWQTLQYRIQEKEAAEDRVQELLANRQTSREQLATRRKEQRALKAALSQAKEQELHWQQYEEWQTLKSLKQSELALTPEQVQALEGVYQQYQGLTAQLKQIEEDYYQAKEAETVTPQYEFYLQHEGVIKSLLKQQVKGVRLTDEFHRSMARQDQLLGEINDLETQYGWQLPSVETVSLKELDDLSQKLGQIQEQLQENQLQQKWLSTEVTAGESAQASSAGASNEDEASDKTSFNRQKPSLTLISLALAAVFLLLGIFVLPQFKAILGIAAIACGIGGALWEYHQRQQTALKQGAMAKRGPVATPRNSQEQLARLQEQAEQLRVRQDQLAESLHQALGGRKIAAWSDFPDYQSDYHRYYQSLLDLDQVTADLQTQDEAYGALLQEFDFLSNWLPLQELDLVGRFETLQQFDQKLTRQKQLQGQQKTTLLADQRKEMLTKINQLAENSQDLLQQTGVNSLGEVPGRIQQAQGQAKQMQRLEELTKILTPLYPEPVAAGSLGVKIARLQGQLNELETTETTLLEQTQRQDLELEALAKDGTLDELRQEQADLEEFLGQQLIDWGARKVAGAALQDLATDLSEQQLPQLLQQAGHYLQILTNGKYHTLYFEEGQLVLQGAQEMGIQELSTGTKDQLIMALRFGYLHLQKKNLCPVIIDDGWLNYDSQRKRQLAQLLAEIGQKYQVICLSSDREMVSYYQDFKQPVQSLASIV
;
A
#
# COMPACT_ATOMS: atom_id res chain seq x y z
N MET A 1 24.19 47.41 -35.86
CA MET A 1 25.59 47.33 -36.31
C MET A 1 25.80 48.24 -37.51
N LYS A 2 26.99 48.85 -37.64
CA LYS A 2 27.49 49.48 -38.88
C LYS A 2 28.90 48.96 -39.18
N LEU A 3 29.25 48.80 -40.45
CA LEU A 3 30.60 48.52 -40.94
C LEU A 3 31.43 49.82 -40.94
N ILE A 4 32.67 49.75 -40.44
CA ILE A 4 33.62 50.88 -40.45
C ILE A 4 34.73 50.60 -41.47
N ARG A 5 35.35 49.42 -41.40
CA ARG A 5 36.52 49.05 -42.20
C ARG A 5 36.61 47.54 -42.40
N ALA A 6 37.09 47.11 -43.56
CA ALA A 6 37.52 45.76 -43.87
C ALA A 6 39.01 45.76 -44.24
N GLU A 7 39.79 44.86 -43.64
CA GLU A 7 41.20 44.60 -43.98
C GLU A 7 41.31 43.16 -44.46
N ILE A 8 41.48 42.98 -45.77
CA ILE A 8 41.45 41.69 -46.44
C ILE A 8 42.89 41.24 -46.69
N THR A 9 43.41 40.41 -45.78
CA THR A 9 44.73 39.80 -45.92
C THR A 9 44.82 38.94 -47.18
N GLY A 10 43.82 38.08 -47.39
CA GLY A 10 43.67 37.29 -48.61
C GLY A 10 42.28 36.67 -48.72
N PHE A 11 41.51 37.04 -49.75
CA PHE A 11 40.19 36.45 -50.04
C PHE A 11 39.86 36.59 -51.53
N GLY A 12 39.71 35.48 -52.24
CA GLY A 12 39.52 35.46 -53.69
C GLY A 12 40.68 36.17 -54.42
N LYS A 13 40.39 37.36 -54.99
CA LYS A 13 41.38 38.20 -55.68
C LYS A 13 42.01 39.30 -54.81
N TYR A 14 41.40 39.65 -53.67
CA TYR A 14 41.92 40.68 -52.78
C TYR A 14 43.19 40.19 -52.07
N ARG A 15 44.22 41.04 -51.97
CA ARG A 15 45.51 40.78 -51.32
C ARG A 15 45.94 42.02 -50.53
N GLN A 16 46.05 41.92 -49.20
CA GLN A 16 46.45 43.02 -48.32
C GLN A 16 45.65 44.33 -48.52
N GLN A 17 44.37 44.22 -48.87
CA GLN A 17 43.55 45.38 -49.23
C GLN A 17 42.77 45.97 -48.05
N VAL A 18 42.65 47.29 -47.99
CA VAL A 18 41.92 48.02 -46.94
C VAL A 18 40.80 48.85 -47.55
N ILE A 19 39.57 48.60 -47.13
CA ILE A 19 38.36 49.28 -47.59
C ILE A 19 37.67 49.91 -46.38
N SER A 20 37.31 51.19 -46.47
CA SER A 20 36.60 51.93 -45.42
C SER A 20 35.17 52.22 -45.86
N PHE A 21 34.23 52.28 -44.92
CA PHE A 21 32.80 52.36 -45.20
C PHE A 21 32.18 53.58 -44.51
N GLU A 22 31.40 54.37 -45.27
CA GLU A 22 30.64 55.50 -44.75
C GLU A 22 29.45 55.05 -43.89
N ALA A 23 29.09 55.83 -42.88
CA ALA A 23 28.02 55.48 -41.93
C ALA A 23 26.58 55.63 -42.47
N GLN A 24 26.41 56.11 -43.70
CA GLN A 24 25.13 56.36 -44.38
C GLN A 24 24.98 55.44 -45.61
N ASN A 25 24.20 55.86 -46.61
CA ASN A 25 24.19 55.25 -47.94
C ASN A 25 25.46 55.62 -48.73
N GLN A 26 26.03 54.69 -49.49
CA GLN A 26 27.25 54.87 -50.29
C GLN A 26 27.30 53.92 -51.49
N LEU A 27 27.93 54.35 -52.58
CA LEU A 27 28.18 53.55 -53.79
C LEU A 27 29.68 53.26 -53.95
N LEU A 28 30.07 51.99 -53.79
CA LEU A 28 31.38 51.49 -54.19
C LEU A 28 31.31 51.07 -55.67
N PHE A 29 31.76 51.98 -56.52
CA PHE A 29 31.75 51.85 -57.97
C PHE A 29 33.02 51.14 -58.48
N GLY A 30 32.87 50.22 -59.43
CA GLY A 30 34.02 49.70 -60.17
C GLY A 30 33.61 48.74 -61.29
N PRO A 31 34.50 48.48 -62.27
CA PRO A 31 34.18 47.63 -63.41
C PRO A 31 33.81 46.21 -62.98
N ASN A 32 33.13 45.48 -63.87
CA ASN A 32 32.94 44.05 -63.67
C ASN A 32 34.29 43.35 -63.48
N GLU A 33 34.29 42.26 -62.72
CA GLU A 33 35.50 41.54 -62.32
C GLU A 33 36.46 42.28 -61.36
N ILE A 34 36.21 43.54 -60.93
CA ILE A 34 37.09 44.21 -59.95
C ILE A 34 37.04 43.63 -58.53
N GLY A 35 35.90 43.05 -58.11
CA GLY A 35 35.80 42.41 -56.78
C GLY A 35 34.52 42.60 -55.98
N LYS A 36 33.55 43.41 -56.44
CA LYS A 36 32.23 43.65 -55.81
C LYS A 36 31.66 42.45 -55.03
N SER A 37 31.21 41.39 -55.71
CA SER A 37 30.66 40.19 -55.06
C SER A 37 31.67 39.40 -54.19
N THR A 38 32.98 39.57 -54.43
CA THR A 38 34.04 38.99 -53.58
C THR A 38 34.16 39.72 -52.24
N LEU A 39 33.92 41.04 -52.21
CA LEU A 39 33.84 41.84 -50.98
C LEU A 39 32.60 41.47 -50.16
N TYR A 40 31.44 41.33 -50.83
CA TYR A 40 30.23 40.82 -50.19
C TYR A 40 30.46 39.46 -49.51
N GLN A 41 31.04 38.49 -50.24
CA GLN A 41 31.33 37.15 -49.70
C GLN A 41 32.36 37.17 -48.57
N PHE A 42 33.34 38.09 -48.62
CA PHE A 42 34.26 38.33 -47.50
C PHE A 42 33.48 38.78 -46.26
N ILE A 43 32.64 39.81 -46.36
CA ILE A 43 31.83 40.30 -45.23
C ILE A 43 30.96 39.18 -44.64
N GLN A 44 30.28 38.40 -45.50
CA GLN A 44 29.45 37.27 -45.06
C GLN A 44 30.28 36.19 -44.31
N CYS A 45 31.44 35.80 -44.83
CA CYS A 45 32.33 34.85 -44.15
C CYS A 45 32.93 35.40 -42.85
N MET A 46 33.23 36.69 -42.80
CA MET A 46 33.75 37.34 -41.60
C MET A 46 32.71 37.36 -40.48
N LEU A 47 31.44 37.64 -40.79
CA LEU A 47 30.35 37.60 -39.81
C LEU A 47 30.00 36.15 -39.40
N PHE A 48 29.78 35.24 -40.33
CA PHE A 48 29.14 33.94 -40.04
C PHE A 48 30.04 32.71 -40.08
N GLY A 49 31.29 32.86 -40.56
CA GLY A 49 32.24 31.77 -40.71
C GLY A 49 32.34 31.26 -42.14
N PHE A 50 33.33 30.40 -42.40
CA PHE A 50 33.57 29.85 -43.72
C PHE A 50 32.64 28.65 -44.01
N PRO A 51 32.01 28.57 -45.19
CA PRO A 51 31.13 27.47 -45.54
C PRO A 51 31.88 26.12 -45.60
N PRO A 52 31.23 25.00 -45.23
CA PRO A 52 31.85 23.68 -45.26
C PRO A 52 32.07 23.19 -46.70
N ARG A 53 33.18 22.46 -46.90
CA ARG A 53 33.70 21.98 -48.20
C ARG A 53 32.75 21.13 -49.06
N ARG A 54 31.61 20.69 -48.51
CA ARG A 54 30.56 19.91 -49.22
C ARG A 54 29.50 20.77 -49.91
N THR A 55 29.47 22.08 -49.67
CA THR A 55 28.48 22.99 -50.25
C THR A 55 28.87 23.36 -51.69
N ARG A 56 27.92 23.45 -52.62
CA ARG A 56 28.13 23.92 -54.02
C ARG A 56 28.38 25.46 -54.10
N GLN A 57 29.27 25.99 -53.26
CA GLN A 57 29.62 27.42 -53.24
C GLN A 57 31.01 27.67 -53.86
N LYS A 58 31.20 28.88 -54.40
CA LYS A 58 32.45 29.31 -55.05
C LYS A 58 33.61 29.27 -54.04
N ASP A 59 34.73 28.62 -54.38
CA ASP A 59 35.90 28.57 -53.48
C ASP A 59 36.74 29.85 -53.62
N TYR A 60 36.77 30.65 -52.54
CA TYR A 60 37.52 31.90 -52.45
C TYR A 60 38.91 31.72 -51.82
N THR A 61 39.38 30.49 -51.60
CA THR A 61 40.71 30.22 -51.03
C THR A 61 41.80 30.81 -51.94
N PRO A 62 42.69 31.70 -51.44
CA PRO A 62 43.81 32.24 -52.20
C PRO A 62 44.74 31.14 -52.71
N LYS A 63 45.13 31.21 -53.98
CA LYS A 63 46.01 30.20 -54.62
C LYS A 63 47.49 30.40 -54.29
N ASP A 64 47.86 31.59 -53.82
CA ASP A 64 49.26 32.05 -53.69
C ASP A 64 49.83 31.83 -52.26
N GLY A 65 49.18 30.99 -51.45
CA GLY A 65 49.63 30.66 -50.09
C GLY A 65 49.34 31.71 -49.00
N THR A 66 48.84 32.89 -49.34
CA THR A 66 48.43 33.93 -48.38
C THR A 66 47.35 33.45 -47.41
N ALA A 67 47.42 33.88 -46.14
CA ALA A 67 46.40 33.57 -45.12
C ALA A 67 44.98 33.92 -45.60
N PHE A 68 44.04 32.99 -45.45
CA PHE A 68 42.68 33.11 -46.00
C PHE A 68 41.75 33.69 -44.96
N GLY A 69 41.41 34.97 -45.10
CA GLY A 69 40.65 35.74 -44.13
C GLY A 69 41.15 37.17 -44.00
N GLY A 70 40.87 37.79 -42.87
CA GLY A 70 41.22 39.18 -42.61
C GLY A 70 40.63 39.69 -41.30
N LYS A 71 40.33 40.99 -41.27
CA LYS A 71 39.78 41.71 -40.11
C LYS A 71 38.64 42.65 -40.52
N LEU A 72 37.74 42.92 -39.59
CA LEU A 72 36.54 43.73 -39.78
C LEU A 72 36.30 44.61 -38.56
N TRP A 73 36.02 45.90 -38.77
CA TRP A 73 35.68 46.87 -37.72
C TRP A 73 34.21 47.23 -37.84
N LEU A 74 33.51 47.18 -36.70
CA LEU A 74 32.06 47.28 -36.60
C LEU A 74 31.67 48.23 -35.46
N ALA A 75 30.74 49.16 -35.68
CA ALA A 75 30.11 49.94 -34.62
C ALA A 75 28.80 49.28 -34.18
N PHE A 76 28.62 49.08 -32.88
CA PHE A 76 27.38 48.60 -32.27
C PHE A 76 26.78 49.70 -31.37
N PRO A 77 25.50 50.08 -31.55
CA PRO A 77 24.83 51.01 -30.65
C PRO A 77 24.88 50.52 -29.20
N GLY A 78 25.27 51.39 -28.26
CA GLY A 78 25.42 51.07 -26.83
C GLY A 78 26.68 50.29 -26.44
N VAL A 79 27.30 49.55 -27.36
CA VAL A 79 28.49 48.72 -27.09
C VAL A 79 29.79 49.40 -27.56
N GLY A 80 29.74 50.22 -28.61
CA GLY A 80 30.91 50.91 -29.16
C GLY A 80 31.56 50.19 -30.34
N GLU A 81 32.86 50.40 -30.54
CA GLU A 81 33.61 49.78 -31.63
C GLU A 81 34.08 48.36 -31.28
N VAL A 82 33.73 47.41 -32.15
CA VAL A 82 34.10 46.00 -32.09
C VAL A 82 35.04 45.68 -33.24
N TYR A 83 36.18 45.09 -32.90
CA TYR A 83 37.13 44.52 -33.85
C TYR A 83 36.90 43.01 -33.96
N LEU A 84 36.90 42.49 -35.18
CA LEU A 84 36.71 41.08 -35.49
C LEU A 84 37.84 40.58 -36.38
N GLU A 85 38.42 39.43 -36.04
CA GLU A 85 39.50 38.76 -36.76
C GLU A 85 39.15 37.29 -37.00
N ARG A 86 39.30 36.81 -38.23
CA ARG A 86 38.90 35.45 -38.63
C ARG A 86 39.72 34.97 -39.84
N TYR A 87 40.38 33.81 -39.68
CA TYR A 87 41.19 33.16 -40.71
C TYR A 87 40.86 31.67 -40.79
N LYS A 88 40.67 31.12 -42.00
CA LYS A 88 40.24 29.72 -42.19
C LYS A 88 41.26 28.70 -41.67
N GLN A 89 42.55 29.02 -41.76
CA GLN A 89 43.63 28.16 -41.27
C GLN A 89 43.88 28.24 -39.75
N VAL A 90 43.40 29.29 -39.07
CA VAL A 90 43.65 29.52 -37.63
C VAL A 90 42.41 29.14 -36.82
N ASP A 91 42.58 28.47 -35.68
CA ASP A 91 41.50 28.07 -34.77
C ASP A 91 40.28 27.37 -35.41
N ARG A 92 40.50 26.71 -36.56
CA ARG A 92 39.47 26.10 -37.43
C ARG A 92 38.44 27.11 -38.00
N GLY A 93 38.84 28.37 -38.21
CA GLY A 93 37.96 29.42 -38.75
C GLY A 93 37.06 30.10 -37.71
N ARG A 94 37.29 29.84 -36.42
CA ARG A 94 36.57 30.54 -35.33
C ARG A 94 36.95 32.01 -35.28
N VAL A 95 36.02 32.81 -34.76
CA VAL A 95 36.20 34.25 -34.61
C VAL A 95 37.00 34.60 -33.37
N LYS A 96 37.85 35.62 -33.49
CA LYS A 96 38.45 36.35 -32.37
C LYS A 96 37.87 37.76 -32.38
N VAL A 97 37.22 38.14 -31.29
CA VAL A 97 36.58 39.46 -31.13
C VAL A 97 37.36 40.27 -30.11
N ARG A 98 37.49 41.57 -30.32
CA ARG A 98 38.05 42.50 -29.35
C ARG A 98 37.13 43.69 -29.15
N LEU A 99 36.82 43.99 -27.89
CA LEU A 99 36.02 45.11 -27.43
C LEU A 99 36.86 45.88 -26.40
N GLY A 100 37.49 46.98 -26.83
CA GLY A 100 38.49 47.69 -26.01
C GLY A 100 39.67 46.79 -25.62
N GLU A 101 39.82 46.54 -24.32
CA GLU A 101 40.84 45.62 -23.77
C GLU A 101 40.37 44.15 -23.73
N GLN A 102 39.06 43.90 -23.74
CA GLN A 102 38.50 42.54 -23.64
C GLN A 102 38.66 41.78 -24.96
N VAL A 103 39.15 40.54 -24.88
CA VAL A 103 39.24 39.61 -26.02
C VAL A 103 38.26 38.45 -25.81
N GLY A 104 37.36 38.25 -26.76
CA GLY A 104 36.35 37.21 -26.78
C GLY A 104 36.47 36.26 -27.98
N GLY A 105 35.65 35.22 -27.98
CA GLY A 105 35.54 34.25 -29.07
C GLY A 105 34.09 34.04 -29.53
N GLU A 106 33.82 32.87 -30.12
CA GLU A 106 32.55 32.56 -30.80
C GLU A 106 31.27 32.68 -29.94
N LYS A 107 31.36 32.56 -28.60
CA LYS A 107 30.21 32.80 -27.69
C LYS A 107 29.83 34.28 -27.68
N LEU A 108 30.75 35.13 -27.22
CA LEU A 108 30.61 36.59 -27.18
C LEU A 108 30.21 37.17 -28.55
N TRP A 109 30.69 36.59 -29.65
CA TRP A 109 30.26 36.99 -30.99
C TRP A 109 28.78 36.69 -31.29
N LYS A 110 28.28 35.51 -30.92
CA LYS A 110 26.85 35.17 -31.07
C LYS A 110 25.96 36.08 -30.23
N ASP A 111 26.41 36.43 -29.03
CA ASP A 111 25.69 37.33 -28.12
C ASP A 111 25.62 38.75 -28.72
N LEU A 112 26.72 39.26 -29.27
CA LEU A 112 26.76 40.55 -29.99
C LEU A 112 25.89 40.59 -31.25
N LEU A 113 25.73 39.45 -31.94
CA LEU A 113 24.88 39.35 -33.12
C LEU A 113 23.37 39.37 -32.80
N GLN A 114 22.96 39.24 -31.53
CA GLN A 114 21.55 39.34 -31.07
C GLN A 114 20.56 38.56 -31.94
N GLY A 115 20.91 37.33 -32.33
CA GLY A 115 20.05 36.45 -33.15
C GLY A 115 20.16 36.65 -34.67
N LEU A 116 21.04 37.52 -35.17
CA LEU A 116 21.32 37.62 -36.61
C LEU A 116 21.93 36.30 -37.13
N THR A 117 21.14 35.56 -37.92
CA THR A 117 21.58 34.31 -38.57
C THR A 117 22.08 34.56 -40.00
N PRO A 118 22.82 33.61 -40.62
CA PRO A 118 23.27 33.76 -42.00
C PRO A 118 22.10 33.85 -42.99
N ALA A 119 21.01 33.12 -42.73
CA ALA A 119 19.79 33.14 -43.52
C ALA A 119 19.08 34.50 -43.43
N LEU A 120 18.83 34.98 -42.20
CA LEU A 120 18.23 36.29 -41.96
C LEU A 120 19.05 37.42 -42.59
N PHE A 121 20.38 37.35 -42.51
CA PHE A 121 21.27 38.28 -43.21
C PHE A 121 21.02 38.27 -44.72
N SER A 122 21.06 37.09 -45.36
CA SER A 122 20.88 36.98 -46.82
C SER A 122 19.46 37.31 -47.31
N GLU A 123 18.43 37.06 -46.51
CA GLU A 123 17.03 37.23 -46.92
C GLU A 123 16.55 38.68 -46.76
N VAL A 124 17.01 39.37 -45.71
CA VAL A 124 16.50 40.70 -45.32
C VAL A 124 17.49 41.83 -45.57
N PHE A 125 18.78 41.62 -45.27
CA PHE A 125 19.79 42.70 -45.29
C PHE A 125 20.61 42.75 -46.57
N THR A 126 20.44 41.80 -47.49
CA THR A 126 21.19 41.77 -48.75
C THR A 126 20.27 41.76 -49.96
N PHE A 127 20.71 42.40 -51.04
CA PHE A 127 19.98 42.49 -52.30
C PHE A 127 20.94 42.06 -53.41
N GLN A 128 20.62 40.95 -54.06
CA GLN A 128 21.46 40.35 -55.10
C GLN A 128 20.61 40.00 -56.32
N GLN A 129 21.17 40.16 -57.52
CA GLN A 129 20.52 39.76 -58.77
C GLN A 129 20.00 38.31 -58.72
N GLU A 130 20.83 37.37 -58.23
CA GLU A 130 20.48 35.94 -58.15
C GLU A 130 19.25 35.67 -57.26
N GLN A 131 18.98 36.49 -56.24
CA GLN A 131 17.80 36.36 -55.37
C GLN A 131 16.53 36.91 -56.04
N LEU A 132 16.63 38.06 -56.71
CA LEU A 132 15.50 38.69 -57.38
C LEU A 132 15.00 37.81 -58.54
N SER A 133 15.92 37.26 -59.34
CA SER A 133 15.57 36.36 -60.46
C SER A 133 14.92 35.03 -60.05
N GLN A 134 15.12 34.56 -58.82
CA GLN A 134 14.45 33.34 -58.33
C GLN A 134 12.96 33.57 -58.02
N LEU A 135 12.56 34.81 -57.74
CA LEU A 135 11.20 35.17 -57.35
C LEU A 135 10.26 35.33 -58.57
N ASP A 136 10.81 35.52 -59.78
CA ASP A 136 10.04 35.59 -61.03
C ASP A 136 9.36 34.26 -61.42
N HIS A 137 9.79 33.14 -60.83
CA HIS A 137 9.33 31.78 -61.18
C HIS A 137 8.43 31.11 -60.12
N LEU A 138 8.16 31.79 -58.99
CA LEU A 138 7.30 31.25 -57.94
C LEU A 138 5.82 31.35 -58.29
N GLN A 139 5.02 30.39 -57.82
CA GLN A 139 3.56 30.48 -57.90
C GLN A 139 3.02 31.53 -56.93
N GLU A 140 1.78 32.00 -57.14
CA GLU A 140 1.20 33.11 -56.39
C GLU A 140 1.16 32.88 -54.87
N GLU A 141 0.73 31.68 -54.45
CA GLU A 141 0.73 31.28 -53.03
C GLU A 141 2.15 31.19 -52.44
N GLU A 142 3.14 30.74 -53.22
CA GLU A 142 4.54 30.63 -52.79
C GLU A 142 5.17 32.02 -52.64
N MET A 143 4.92 32.91 -53.60
CA MET A 143 5.40 34.29 -53.58
C MET A 143 4.79 35.05 -52.40
N GLN A 144 3.49 34.86 -52.13
CA GLN A 144 2.83 35.38 -50.95
C GLN A 144 3.48 34.88 -49.65
N GLN A 145 3.70 33.55 -49.52
CA GLN A 145 4.33 32.99 -48.32
C GLN A 145 5.76 33.51 -48.11
N VAL A 146 6.53 33.70 -49.18
CA VAL A 146 7.87 34.30 -49.10
C VAL A 146 7.78 35.76 -48.63
N LEU A 147 6.88 36.58 -49.19
CA LEU A 147 6.71 37.98 -48.79
C LEU A 147 6.20 38.14 -47.34
N LEU A 148 5.29 37.27 -46.88
CA LEU A 148 4.86 37.21 -45.48
C LEU A 148 6.01 36.80 -44.55
N SER A 149 6.82 35.80 -44.94
CA SER A 149 7.97 35.35 -44.15
C SER A 149 9.09 36.40 -44.04
N LEU A 150 9.26 37.23 -45.07
CA LEU A 150 10.13 38.41 -45.05
C LEU A 150 9.58 39.55 -44.18
N GLY A 151 8.25 39.63 -44.03
CA GLY A 151 7.59 40.74 -43.36
C GLY A 151 7.38 40.58 -41.85
N ILE A 152 7.31 39.34 -41.34
CA ILE A 152 7.05 39.06 -39.92
C ILE A 152 8.11 38.07 -39.43
N THR A 153 9.29 38.56 -39.01
CA THR A 153 10.39 37.68 -38.57
C THR A 153 9.99 36.84 -37.35
N GLY A 154 10.39 35.57 -37.38
CA GLY A 154 10.05 34.59 -36.34
C GLY A 154 8.70 33.89 -36.54
N SER A 155 7.67 34.55 -37.10
CA SER A 155 6.33 33.95 -37.31
C SER A 155 6.36 32.58 -37.99
N ARG A 156 7.13 32.46 -39.09
CA ARG A 156 7.32 31.20 -39.82
C ARG A 156 7.92 30.10 -38.95
N GLN A 157 8.91 30.43 -38.11
CA GLN A 157 9.53 29.45 -37.21
C GLN A 157 8.56 29.01 -36.10
N LEU A 158 7.77 29.93 -35.55
CA LEU A 158 6.73 29.62 -34.57
C LEU A 158 5.64 28.72 -35.19
N MET A 159 5.21 29.02 -36.42
CA MET A 159 4.20 28.24 -37.15
C MET A 159 4.72 26.84 -37.54
N GLU A 160 5.96 26.72 -38.01
CA GLU A 160 6.62 25.44 -38.32
C GLU A 160 6.76 24.57 -37.05
N GLN A 161 7.15 25.16 -35.92
CA GLN A 161 7.22 24.46 -34.61
C GLN A 161 5.84 24.05 -34.10
N GLY A 162 4.83 24.92 -34.19
CA GLY A 162 3.45 24.58 -33.82
C GLY A 162 2.89 23.41 -34.64
N GLN A 163 3.12 23.42 -35.96
CA GLN A 163 2.78 22.29 -36.83
C GLN A 163 3.58 21.02 -36.50
N GLN A 164 4.84 21.13 -36.08
CA GLN A 164 5.64 19.97 -35.65
C GLN A 164 5.01 19.32 -34.41
N TYR A 165 4.71 20.08 -33.36
CA TYR A 165 4.04 19.55 -32.17
C TYR A 165 2.67 18.94 -32.49
N GLN A 166 1.91 19.54 -33.42
CA GLN A 166 0.65 18.97 -33.87
C GLN A 166 0.85 17.62 -34.59
N LYS A 167 1.86 17.50 -35.47
CA LYS A 167 2.22 16.26 -36.17
C LYS A 167 2.71 15.17 -35.19
N GLU A 168 3.49 15.54 -34.18
CA GLU A 168 3.93 14.62 -33.12
C GLU A 168 2.75 14.12 -32.28
N ASN A 169 1.85 15.01 -31.84
CA ASN A 169 0.64 14.61 -31.13
C ASN A 169 -0.28 13.71 -31.94
N GLN A 170 -0.38 13.94 -33.25
CA GLN A 170 -1.11 13.05 -34.16
C GLN A 170 -0.46 11.66 -34.30
N LYS A 171 0.82 11.46 -33.94
CA LYS A 171 1.42 10.11 -33.85
C LYS A 171 1.12 9.42 -32.52
N ASN A 172 0.80 10.18 -31.47
CA ASN A 172 0.50 9.63 -30.15
C ASN A 172 -1.01 9.34 -29.95
N PHE A 173 -1.89 10.23 -30.43
CA PHE A 173 -3.34 10.10 -30.26
C PHE A 173 -4.12 10.64 -31.46
N ARG A 174 -5.14 9.89 -31.89
CA ARG A 174 -6.19 10.34 -32.83
C ARG A 174 -7.52 9.70 -32.43
N PRO A 175 -8.66 10.43 -32.48
CA PRO A 175 -9.97 9.87 -32.10
C PRO A 175 -10.42 8.63 -32.88
N LYS A 176 -9.86 8.38 -34.08
CA LYS A 176 -10.15 7.21 -34.93
C LYS A 176 -8.94 6.29 -35.17
N GLY A 177 -7.81 6.52 -34.52
CA GLY A 177 -6.59 5.75 -34.73
C GLY A 177 -6.44 4.64 -33.68
N GLN A 178 -6.70 3.39 -34.05
CA GLN A 178 -6.61 2.27 -33.08
C GLN A 178 -5.16 1.94 -32.67
N ARG A 179 -4.20 2.01 -33.61
CA ARG A 179 -2.79 1.64 -33.38
C ARG A 179 -1.90 2.84 -33.07
N LEU A 180 -2.21 3.56 -32.01
CA LEU A 180 -1.43 4.70 -31.52
C LEU A 180 -1.16 4.49 -30.03
N PRO A 181 0.02 4.83 -29.49
CA PRO A 181 0.43 4.44 -28.14
C PRO A 181 -0.60 4.76 -27.06
N LEU A 182 -1.17 5.97 -27.07
CA LEU A 182 -2.19 6.36 -26.10
C LEU A 182 -3.53 5.65 -26.32
N ASN A 183 -3.92 5.38 -27.57
CA ASN A 183 -5.15 4.67 -27.89
C ASN A 183 -5.07 3.17 -27.54
N GLU A 184 -3.94 2.52 -27.80
CA GLU A 184 -3.69 1.11 -27.45
C GLU A 184 -3.62 0.94 -25.93
N GLY A 185 -2.86 1.80 -25.23
CA GLY A 185 -2.76 1.76 -23.77
C GLY A 185 -4.09 2.01 -23.07
N LEU A 186 -4.93 2.94 -23.56
CA LEU A 186 -6.28 3.16 -23.00
C LEU A 186 -7.19 1.93 -23.20
N GLY A 187 -7.07 1.21 -24.32
CA GLY A 187 -7.81 -0.03 -24.56
C GLY A 187 -7.32 -1.20 -23.70
N GLN A 188 -6.01 -1.30 -23.49
CA GLN A 188 -5.40 -2.24 -22.55
C GLN A 188 -5.87 -1.97 -21.12
N TRP A 189 -5.87 -0.70 -20.69
CA TRP A 189 -6.32 -0.29 -19.36
C TRP A 189 -7.80 -0.65 -19.13
N GLN A 190 -8.68 -0.38 -20.10
CA GLN A 190 -10.09 -0.82 -20.02
C GLN A 190 -10.24 -2.34 -19.89
N THR A 191 -9.42 -3.11 -20.63
CA THR A 191 -9.45 -4.58 -20.57
C THR A 191 -8.92 -5.09 -19.22
N LEU A 192 -7.90 -4.43 -18.67
CA LEU A 192 -7.30 -4.77 -17.40
C LEU A 192 -8.21 -4.44 -16.21
N GLN A 193 -8.90 -3.30 -16.24
CA GLN A 193 -9.95 -2.94 -15.26
C GLN A 193 -11.04 -4.02 -15.19
N TYR A 194 -11.47 -4.56 -16.34
CA TYR A 194 -12.45 -5.66 -16.37
C TYR A 194 -11.88 -6.95 -15.72
N ARG A 195 -10.63 -7.32 -16.03
CA ARG A 195 -9.96 -8.50 -15.43
C ARG A 195 -9.80 -8.36 -13.90
N ILE A 196 -9.50 -7.15 -13.43
CA ILE A 196 -9.38 -6.85 -11.98
C ILE A 196 -10.76 -6.97 -11.32
N GLN A 197 -11.81 -6.36 -11.88
CA GLN A 197 -13.17 -6.48 -11.33
C GLN A 197 -13.69 -7.92 -11.29
N GLU A 198 -13.39 -8.73 -12.32
CA GLU A 198 -13.74 -10.15 -12.35
C GLU A 198 -13.03 -10.94 -11.23
N LYS A 199 -11.80 -10.55 -10.87
CA LYS A 199 -11.00 -11.17 -9.80
C LYS A 199 -11.40 -10.68 -8.41
N GLU A 200 -11.65 -9.40 -8.22
CA GLU A 200 -12.15 -8.84 -6.96
C GLU A 200 -13.52 -9.44 -6.60
N ALA A 201 -14.42 -9.60 -7.58
CA ALA A 201 -15.70 -10.30 -7.38
C ALA A 201 -15.53 -11.80 -7.04
N ALA A 202 -14.42 -12.42 -7.45
CA ALA A 202 -14.09 -13.78 -7.04
C ALA A 202 -13.54 -13.84 -5.59
N GLU A 203 -12.74 -12.86 -5.16
CA GLU A 203 -12.30 -12.74 -3.77
C GLU A 203 -13.44 -12.45 -2.80
N ASP A 204 -14.39 -11.58 -3.15
CA ASP A 204 -15.61 -11.35 -2.35
C ASP A 204 -16.38 -12.65 -2.11
N ARG A 205 -16.50 -13.49 -3.16
CA ARG A 205 -17.11 -14.83 -3.06
C ARG A 205 -16.28 -15.79 -2.20
N VAL A 206 -14.95 -15.70 -2.21
CA VAL A 206 -14.09 -16.45 -1.28
C VAL A 206 -14.35 -16.02 0.17
N GLN A 207 -14.48 -14.73 0.45
CA GLN A 207 -14.82 -14.24 1.81
C GLN A 207 -16.20 -14.74 2.26
N GLU A 208 -17.22 -14.70 1.39
CA GLU A 208 -18.55 -15.23 1.68
C GLU A 208 -18.49 -16.74 1.97
N LEU A 209 -17.76 -17.52 1.16
CA LEU A 209 -17.56 -18.96 1.37
C LEU A 209 -16.81 -19.26 2.68
N LEU A 210 -15.82 -18.45 3.06
CA LEU A 210 -15.10 -18.59 4.33
C LEU A 210 -16.02 -18.35 5.53
N ALA A 211 -16.84 -17.29 5.50
CA ALA A 211 -17.81 -16.98 6.54
C ALA A 211 -18.91 -18.05 6.65
N ASN A 212 -19.43 -18.51 5.50
CA ASN A 212 -20.40 -19.61 5.43
C ASN A 212 -19.79 -20.91 5.99
N ARG A 213 -18.55 -21.24 5.65
CA ARG A 213 -17.84 -22.42 6.19
C ARG A 213 -17.66 -22.34 7.70
N GLN A 214 -17.30 -21.18 8.23
CA GLN A 214 -17.15 -20.99 9.68
C GLN A 214 -18.49 -21.21 10.39
N THR A 215 -19.57 -20.62 9.85
CA THR A 215 -20.94 -20.83 10.35
C THR A 215 -21.34 -22.30 10.31
N SER A 216 -21.09 -23.03 9.22
CA SER A 216 -21.33 -24.47 9.10
C SER A 216 -20.56 -25.26 10.18
N ARG A 217 -19.30 -24.93 10.44
CA ARG A 217 -18.46 -25.62 11.44
C ARG A 217 -18.95 -25.36 12.87
N GLU A 218 -19.41 -24.15 13.19
CA GLU A 218 -19.99 -23.80 14.49
C GLU A 218 -21.33 -24.52 14.72
N GLN A 219 -22.18 -24.62 13.68
CA GLN A 219 -23.40 -25.43 13.71
C GLN A 219 -23.10 -26.92 13.91
N LEU A 220 -22.08 -27.46 13.23
CA LEU A 220 -21.67 -28.85 13.39
C LEU A 220 -21.10 -29.14 14.79
N ALA A 221 -20.35 -28.21 15.38
CA ALA A 221 -19.82 -28.32 16.74
C ALA A 221 -20.94 -28.29 17.80
N THR A 222 -21.92 -27.40 17.66
CA THR A 222 -23.09 -27.33 18.55
C THR A 222 -23.96 -28.58 18.44
N ARG A 223 -24.28 -29.04 17.22
CA ARG A 223 -25.00 -30.31 16.98
C ARG A 223 -24.28 -31.52 17.58
N ARG A 224 -22.95 -31.62 17.46
CA ARG A 224 -22.16 -32.67 18.14
C ARG A 224 -22.25 -32.61 19.66
N LYS A 225 -22.33 -31.43 20.26
CA LYS A 225 -22.52 -31.26 21.71
C LYS A 225 -23.91 -31.75 22.14
N GLU A 226 -24.95 -31.39 21.40
CA GLU A 226 -26.32 -31.88 21.62
C GLU A 226 -26.41 -33.41 21.46
N GLN A 227 -25.79 -33.97 20.41
CA GLN A 227 -25.74 -35.41 20.17
C GLN A 227 -25.07 -36.17 21.33
N ARG A 228 -23.98 -35.65 21.89
CA ARG A 228 -23.33 -36.22 23.08
C ARG A 228 -24.25 -36.19 24.31
N ALA A 229 -24.94 -35.08 24.54
CA ALA A 229 -25.90 -34.96 25.64
C ALA A 229 -27.09 -35.92 25.48
N LEU A 230 -27.64 -36.07 24.27
CA LEU A 230 -28.69 -37.03 23.93
C LEU A 230 -28.22 -38.49 24.08
N LYS A 231 -27.00 -38.82 23.66
CA LYS A 231 -26.40 -40.16 23.85
C LYS A 231 -26.22 -40.48 25.34
N ALA A 232 -25.78 -39.52 26.16
CA ALA A 232 -25.70 -39.69 27.61
C ALA A 232 -27.08 -39.89 28.26
N ALA A 233 -28.06 -39.04 27.93
CA ALA A 233 -29.44 -39.16 28.43
C ALA A 233 -30.13 -40.47 28.00
N LEU A 234 -29.84 -40.95 26.79
CA LEU A 234 -30.32 -42.24 26.30
C LEU A 234 -29.65 -43.41 27.04
N SER A 235 -28.35 -43.33 27.33
CA SER A 235 -27.65 -44.33 28.14
C SER A 235 -28.24 -44.41 29.54
N GLN A 236 -28.42 -43.27 30.22
CA GLN A 236 -29.03 -43.20 31.55
C GLN A 236 -30.47 -43.76 31.54
N ALA A 237 -31.27 -43.45 30.52
CA ALA A 237 -32.63 -43.98 30.42
C ALA A 237 -32.68 -45.51 30.19
N LYS A 238 -31.72 -46.07 29.42
CA LYS A 238 -31.58 -47.52 29.25
C LYS A 238 -31.07 -48.22 30.51
N GLU A 239 -30.18 -47.58 31.26
CA GLU A 239 -29.70 -48.07 32.55
C GLU A 239 -30.83 -48.09 33.60
N GLN A 240 -31.67 -47.04 33.62
CA GLN A 240 -32.92 -47.04 34.37
C GLN A 240 -33.82 -48.24 33.96
N GLU A 241 -34.11 -48.41 32.66
CA GLU A 241 -34.92 -49.53 32.14
C GLU A 241 -34.37 -50.92 32.57
N LEU A 242 -33.05 -51.12 32.51
CA LEU A 242 -32.41 -52.37 32.94
C LEU A 242 -32.64 -52.67 34.44
N HIS A 243 -32.62 -51.63 35.28
CA HIS A 243 -32.83 -51.74 36.72
C HIS A 243 -34.30 -51.64 37.15
N TRP A 244 -35.26 -51.62 36.22
CA TRP A 244 -36.69 -51.40 36.52
C TRP A 244 -37.29 -52.42 37.51
N GLN A 245 -37.00 -53.72 37.36
CA GLN A 245 -37.50 -54.75 38.29
C GLN A 245 -37.01 -54.53 39.73
N GLN A 246 -35.76 -54.06 39.89
CA GLN A 246 -35.18 -53.74 41.20
C GLN A 246 -35.79 -52.46 41.78
N TYR A 247 -36.20 -51.52 40.93
CA TYR A 247 -36.94 -50.32 41.32
C TYR A 247 -38.37 -50.62 41.79
N GLU A 248 -39.08 -51.57 41.18
CA GLU A 248 -40.36 -52.08 41.69
C GLU A 248 -40.20 -52.82 43.03
N GLU A 249 -39.16 -53.66 43.18
CA GLU A 249 -38.77 -54.29 44.46
C GLU A 249 -38.48 -53.21 45.54
N TRP A 250 -37.76 -52.15 45.19
CA TRP A 250 -37.43 -51.06 46.10
C TRP A 250 -38.65 -50.23 46.52
N GLN A 251 -39.54 -49.88 45.59
CA GLN A 251 -40.78 -49.14 45.90
C GLN A 251 -41.72 -49.96 46.80
N THR A 252 -41.84 -51.27 46.58
CA THR A 252 -42.66 -52.15 47.42
C THR A 252 -42.05 -52.37 48.80
N LEU A 253 -40.73 -52.57 48.92
CA LEU A 253 -40.06 -52.62 50.23
C LEU A 253 -40.14 -51.27 50.98
N LYS A 254 -40.14 -50.15 50.26
CA LYS A 254 -40.29 -48.80 50.85
C LYS A 254 -41.69 -48.53 51.38
N SER A 255 -42.74 -49.10 50.77
CA SER A 255 -44.11 -49.00 51.28
C SER A 255 -44.40 -49.94 52.46
N LEU A 256 -43.69 -51.06 52.57
CA LEU A 256 -43.78 -51.99 53.72
C LEU A 256 -43.22 -51.40 55.04
N LYS A 257 -42.51 -50.28 54.99
CA LYS A 257 -41.82 -49.65 56.14
C LYS A 257 -42.74 -48.98 57.18
N GLN A 258 -44.07 -49.16 57.08
CA GLN A 258 -45.09 -48.51 57.92
C GLN A 258 -45.87 -49.43 58.88
N SER A 259 -45.53 -50.73 58.99
CA SER A 259 -46.09 -51.59 60.05
C SER A 259 -45.25 -51.54 61.34
N GLU A 260 -45.87 -51.12 62.44
CA GLU A 260 -45.23 -51.02 63.75
C GLU A 260 -44.92 -52.39 64.39
N LEU A 261 -44.05 -52.37 65.41
CA LEU A 261 -43.45 -53.52 66.13
C LEU A 261 -42.36 -54.31 65.37
N ALA A 262 -41.26 -53.63 65.06
CA ALA A 262 -39.95 -54.28 64.95
C ALA A 262 -39.32 -54.44 66.35
N LEU A 263 -38.80 -55.63 66.67
CA LEU A 263 -37.96 -55.87 67.87
C LEU A 263 -36.66 -55.06 67.75
N THR A 264 -36.18 -54.47 68.85
CA THR A 264 -34.88 -53.78 68.83
C THR A 264 -33.72 -54.78 68.73
N PRO A 265 -32.54 -54.39 68.18
CA PRO A 265 -31.37 -55.27 68.13
C PRO A 265 -30.95 -55.80 69.50
N GLU A 266 -31.14 -55.01 70.57
CA GLU A 266 -30.90 -55.42 71.96
C GLU A 266 -31.90 -56.48 72.43
N GLN A 267 -33.18 -56.38 72.05
CA GLN A 267 -34.19 -57.41 72.35
C GLN A 267 -33.94 -58.70 71.56
N VAL A 268 -33.48 -58.59 70.31
CA VAL A 268 -33.07 -59.75 69.51
C VAL A 268 -31.81 -60.38 70.11
N GLN A 269 -30.78 -59.61 70.48
CA GLN A 269 -29.59 -60.15 71.16
C GLN A 269 -29.89 -60.71 72.56
N ALA A 270 -30.86 -60.17 73.29
CA ALA A 270 -31.28 -60.74 74.56
C ALA A 270 -32.01 -62.08 74.36
N LEU A 271 -32.94 -62.17 73.40
CA LEU A 271 -33.62 -63.42 73.04
C LEU A 271 -32.68 -64.47 72.45
N GLU A 272 -31.82 -64.05 71.52
CA GLU A 272 -30.82 -64.89 70.86
C GLU A 272 -29.71 -65.26 71.84
N GLY A 273 -29.39 -64.41 72.82
CA GLY A 273 -28.48 -64.71 73.93
C GLY A 273 -29.06 -65.74 74.91
N VAL A 274 -30.33 -65.60 75.31
CA VAL A 274 -31.05 -66.60 76.12
C VAL A 274 -31.22 -67.90 75.33
N TYR A 275 -31.54 -67.83 74.04
CA TYR A 275 -31.72 -69.00 73.19
C TYR A 275 -30.39 -69.67 72.80
N GLN A 276 -29.29 -68.92 72.65
CA GLN A 276 -27.93 -69.46 72.54
C GLN A 276 -27.36 -69.91 73.88
N GLN A 277 -27.86 -69.43 75.02
CA GLN A 277 -27.58 -70.06 76.31
C GLN A 277 -28.36 -71.38 76.43
N TYR A 278 -29.61 -71.45 75.98
CA TYR A 278 -30.41 -72.68 75.95
C TYR A 278 -29.87 -73.73 74.95
N GLN A 279 -29.68 -73.34 73.68
CA GLN A 279 -29.00 -74.15 72.65
C GLN A 279 -27.54 -74.40 73.02
N GLY A 280 -26.84 -73.41 73.58
CA GLY A 280 -25.44 -73.56 73.97
C GLY A 280 -25.28 -74.53 75.12
N LEU A 281 -26.15 -74.51 76.13
CA LEU A 281 -26.12 -75.50 77.22
C LEU A 281 -26.54 -76.89 76.72
N THR A 282 -27.55 -77.01 75.85
CA THR A 282 -27.99 -78.32 75.29
C THR A 282 -27.01 -78.89 74.25
N ALA A 283 -26.37 -78.04 73.45
CA ALA A 283 -25.32 -78.40 72.52
C ALA A 283 -23.99 -78.63 73.24
N GLN A 284 -23.62 -77.83 74.27
CA GLN A 284 -22.50 -78.15 75.16
C GLN A 284 -22.73 -79.49 75.82
N LEU A 285 -23.91 -79.81 76.34
CA LEU A 285 -24.19 -81.13 76.91
C LEU A 285 -23.92 -82.26 75.90
N LYS A 286 -24.37 -82.10 74.65
CA LYS A 286 -24.16 -83.07 73.55
C LYS A 286 -22.72 -83.12 73.02
N GLN A 287 -22.05 -81.97 72.98
CA GLN A 287 -20.71 -81.79 72.45
C GLN A 287 -19.64 -82.11 73.50
N ILE A 288 -19.94 -81.93 74.79
CA ILE A 288 -19.17 -82.47 75.92
C ILE A 288 -19.24 -84.01 75.91
N GLU A 289 -20.40 -84.58 75.56
CA GLU A 289 -20.52 -86.03 75.35
C GLU A 289 -19.68 -86.51 74.16
N GLU A 290 -19.68 -85.84 73.01
CA GLU A 290 -18.84 -86.19 71.85
C GLU A 290 -17.34 -85.93 72.09
N ASP A 291 -16.99 -84.78 72.68
CA ASP A 291 -15.61 -84.36 72.92
C ASP A 291 -14.92 -85.21 74.00
N TYR A 292 -15.66 -85.73 75.00
CA TYR A 292 -15.10 -86.61 76.04
C TYR A 292 -14.48 -87.88 75.45
N TYR A 293 -15.02 -88.35 74.32
CA TYR A 293 -14.49 -89.49 73.58
C TYR A 293 -13.35 -89.14 72.60
N GLN A 294 -13.19 -87.88 72.21
CA GLN A 294 -12.25 -87.44 71.15
C GLN A 294 -10.88 -86.93 71.65
N ALA A 295 -10.76 -86.55 72.93
CA ALA A 295 -9.82 -85.53 73.35
C ALA A 295 -8.54 -85.99 74.12
N LYS A 296 -8.02 -87.20 73.84
CA LYS A 296 -7.47 -88.08 74.88
C LYS A 296 -6.01 -87.96 75.37
N GLU A 297 -4.98 -87.58 74.63
CA GLU A 297 -4.86 -87.08 73.25
C GLU A 297 -3.48 -86.41 73.10
N ALA A 298 -3.36 -85.36 72.28
CA ALA A 298 -2.09 -84.63 72.07
C ALA A 298 -2.11 -83.07 72.05
N GLU A 299 -1.46 -82.47 73.07
CA GLU A 299 -0.38 -81.46 72.94
C GLU A 299 -0.61 -79.92 72.97
N THR A 300 0.53 -79.22 73.20
CA THR A 300 0.81 -77.86 73.71
C THR A 300 1.25 -76.83 72.64
N VAL A 301 1.25 -75.51 72.92
CA VAL A 301 1.40 -74.42 71.92
C VAL A 301 2.54 -73.40 72.22
N THR A 302 3.05 -72.66 71.21
CA THR A 302 4.26 -71.79 71.25
C THR A 302 3.97 -70.26 71.18
N PRO A 303 4.74 -69.34 71.83
CA PRO A 303 4.39 -67.90 71.91
C PRO A 303 4.36 -67.08 70.61
N GLN A 304 5.27 -67.33 69.65
CA GLN A 304 5.30 -66.57 68.38
C GLN A 304 4.04 -66.81 67.52
N TYR A 305 3.40 -67.95 67.72
CA TYR A 305 2.14 -68.33 67.10
C TYR A 305 0.93 -67.72 67.82
N GLU A 306 1.02 -67.45 69.13
CA GLU A 306 0.00 -66.73 69.90
C GLU A 306 -0.13 -65.26 69.45
N PHE A 307 1.01 -64.58 69.22
CA PHE A 307 1.03 -63.23 68.62
C PHE A 307 0.36 -63.21 67.23
N TYR A 308 0.63 -64.22 66.39
CA TYR A 308 -0.01 -64.34 65.08
C TYR A 308 -1.53 -64.50 65.18
N LEU A 309 -2.03 -65.36 66.08
CA LEU A 309 -3.47 -65.51 66.30
C LEU A 309 -4.17 -64.22 66.74
N GLN A 310 -3.49 -63.39 67.55
CA GLN A 310 -4.04 -62.11 68.03
C GLN A 310 -4.08 -61.02 66.95
N HIS A 311 -3.19 -61.06 65.95
CA HIS A 311 -3.06 -60.02 64.92
C HIS A 311 -3.33 -60.48 63.47
N GLU A 312 -3.76 -61.74 63.26
CA GLU A 312 -4.05 -62.34 61.94
C GLU A 312 -4.94 -61.45 61.05
N GLY A 313 -5.98 -60.84 61.62
CA GLY A 313 -6.89 -59.95 60.90
C GLY A 313 -6.23 -58.65 60.41
N VAL A 314 -5.36 -58.04 61.24
CA VAL A 314 -4.66 -56.78 60.92
C VAL A 314 -3.59 -57.02 59.86
N ILE A 315 -2.82 -58.10 60.00
CA ILE A 315 -1.80 -58.51 59.02
C ILE A 315 -2.44 -58.76 57.64
N LYS A 316 -3.57 -59.46 57.59
CA LYS A 316 -4.30 -59.75 56.34
C LYS A 316 -5.06 -58.55 55.77
N SER A 317 -5.42 -57.55 56.58
CA SER A 317 -5.96 -56.28 56.05
C SER A 317 -4.86 -55.39 55.47
N LEU A 318 -3.70 -55.31 56.13
CA LEU A 318 -2.56 -54.53 55.66
C LEU A 318 -2.06 -55.07 54.30
N LEU A 319 -1.88 -56.38 54.16
CA LEU A 319 -1.48 -57.01 52.88
C LEU A 319 -2.42 -56.72 51.69
N LYS A 320 -3.69 -56.36 51.92
CA LYS A 320 -4.60 -55.93 50.83
C LYS A 320 -4.30 -54.52 50.30
N GLN A 321 -3.56 -53.69 51.04
CA GLN A 321 -3.20 -52.33 50.64
C GLN A 321 -1.97 -52.27 49.70
N GLN A 322 -1.33 -53.40 49.36
CA GLN A 322 -0.10 -53.45 48.55
C GLN A 322 -0.18 -52.63 47.24
N VAL A 323 -1.31 -52.70 46.51
CA VAL A 323 -1.51 -51.94 45.25
C VAL A 323 -1.57 -50.43 45.48
N LYS A 324 -2.07 -49.97 46.64
CA LYS A 324 -2.10 -48.55 47.03
C LYS A 324 -0.67 -48.06 47.32
N GLY A 325 0.13 -48.88 48.01
CA GLY A 325 1.54 -48.59 48.29
C GLY A 325 2.37 -48.37 47.02
N VAL A 326 2.27 -49.30 46.05
CA VAL A 326 3.00 -49.19 44.76
C VAL A 326 2.63 -47.91 43.99
N ARG A 327 1.33 -47.58 43.90
CA ARG A 327 0.88 -46.38 43.18
C ARG A 327 1.38 -45.09 43.81
N LEU A 328 1.32 -44.98 45.14
CA LEU A 328 1.82 -43.81 45.86
C LEU A 328 3.34 -43.62 45.62
N THR A 329 4.12 -44.71 45.61
CA THR A 329 5.55 -44.65 45.26
C THR A 329 5.78 -44.12 43.83
N ASP A 330 5.06 -44.66 42.84
CA ASP A 330 5.19 -44.24 41.43
C ASP A 330 4.73 -42.79 41.20
N GLU A 331 3.70 -42.32 41.90
CA GLU A 331 3.17 -40.95 41.80
C GLU A 331 4.14 -39.95 42.43
N PHE A 332 4.61 -40.22 43.66
CA PHE A 332 5.58 -39.38 44.36
C PHE A 332 6.87 -39.16 43.56
N HIS A 333 7.46 -40.24 42.99
CA HIS A 333 8.66 -40.12 42.16
C HIS A 333 8.45 -39.30 40.89
N ARG A 334 7.25 -39.35 40.27
CA ARG A 334 6.94 -38.55 39.08
C ARG A 334 6.76 -37.07 39.41
N SER A 335 6.11 -36.77 40.54
CA SER A 335 5.96 -35.40 41.03
C SER A 335 7.31 -34.76 41.36
N MET A 336 8.22 -35.49 42.04
CA MET A 336 9.58 -35.00 42.32
C MET A 336 10.38 -34.75 41.03
N ALA A 337 10.36 -35.66 40.06
CA ALA A 337 11.07 -35.47 38.80
C ALA A 337 10.54 -34.26 37.99
N ARG A 338 9.23 -33.94 38.12
CA ARG A 338 8.65 -32.72 37.53
C ARG A 338 9.07 -31.45 38.28
N GLN A 339 9.18 -31.50 39.61
CA GLN A 339 9.68 -30.41 40.43
C GLN A 339 11.13 -30.06 40.06
N ASP A 340 12.02 -31.06 39.98
CA ASP A 340 13.42 -30.88 39.57
C ASP A 340 13.54 -30.26 38.18
N GLN A 341 12.70 -30.68 37.22
CA GLN A 341 12.66 -30.11 35.88
C GLN A 341 12.28 -28.61 35.90
N LEU A 342 11.24 -28.25 36.65
CA LEU A 342 10.76 -26.87 36.77
C LEU A 342 11.80 -25.97 37.46
N LEU A 343 12.43 -26.46 38.53
CA LEU A 343 13.52 -25.76 39.22
C LEU A 343 14.73 -25.52 38.30
N GLY A 344 15.06 -26.48 37.45
CA GLY A 344 16.09 -26.31 36.42
C GLY A 344 15.76 -25.20 35.42
N GLU A 345 14.55 -25.23 34.83
CA GLU A 345 14.10 -24.21 33.87
C GLU A 345 14.04 -22.81 34.49
N ILE A 346 13.56 -22.70 35.73
CA ILE A 346 13.53 -21.44 36.50
C ILE A 346 14.95 -20.91 36.72
N ASN A 347 15.88 -21.75 37.17
CA ASN A 347 17.28 -21.36 37.40
C ASN A 347 18.02 -20.96 36.12
N ASP A 348 17.78 -21.65 35.00
CA ASP A 348 18.37 -21.30 33.71
C ASP A 348 17.90 -19.91 33.24
N LEU A 349 16.61 -19.61 33.40
CA LEU A 349 16.04 -18.29 33.08
C LEU A 349 16.50 -17.19 34.06
N GLU A 350 16.63 -17.48 35.35
CA GLU A 350 17.16 -16.55 36.35
C GLU A 350 18.63 -16.20 36.10
N THR A 351 19.45 -17.18 35.73
CA THR A 351 20.86 -16.95 35.40
C THR A 351 21.05 -16.21 34.08
N GLN A 352 20.19 -16.44 33.07
CA GLN A 352 20.20 -15.73 31.80
C GLN A 352 19.87 -14.24 31.94
N TYR A 353 18.86 -13.89 32.75
CA TYR A 353 18.34 -12.51 32.84
C TYR A 353 18.61 -11.79 34.17
N GLY A 354 19.30 -12.43 35.12
CA GLY A 354 19.55 -11.87 36.45
C GLY A 354 18.27 -11.64 37.25
N TRP A 355 17.25 -12.47 37.03
CA TRP A 355 15.97 -12.33 37.71
C TRP A 355 16.09 -12.74 39.17
N GLN A 356 15.63 -11.86 40.05
CA GLN A 356 15.39 -12.13 41.46
C GLN A 356 14.01 -11.56 41.76
N LEU A 357 13.04 -12.43 42.06
CA LEU A 357 11.66 -12.04 42.39
C LEU A 357 11.25 -12.67 43.73
N PRO A 358 11.42 -11.92 44.84
CA PRO A 358 10.69 -12.21 46.06
C PRO A 358 9.27 -11.62 45.95
N SER A 359 8.26 -12.47 46.07
CA SER A 359 6.81 -12.15 46.07
C SER A 359 6.17 -11.72 44.73
N VAL A 360 4.95 -12.19 44.53
CA VAL A 360 4.13 -11.98 43.32
C VAL A 360 3.41 -10.63 43.41
N GLU A 361 4.09 -9.55 43.04
CA GLU A 361 3.39 -8.35 42.54
C GLU A 361 3.27 -8.47 41.02
N THR A 362 2.05 -8.72 40.57
CA THR A 362 1.73 -8.98 39.16
C THR A 362 1.94 -7.72 38.33
N VAL A 363 3.04 -7.67 37.57
CA VAL A 363 3.07 -6.82 36.37
C VAL A 363 2.01 -7.41 35.43
N SER A 364 0.96 -6.62 35.15
CA SER A 364 -0.13 -7.05 34.29
C SER A 364 0.44 -7.34 32.90
N LEU A 365 0.43 -8.61 32.48
CA LEU A 365 0.87 -9.01 31.14
C LEU A 365 0.16 -8.20 30.04
N LYS A 366 -1.12 -7.84 30.27
CA LYS A 366 -1.90 -6.98 29.38
C LYS A 366 -1.41 -5.52 29.32
N GLU A 367 -0.84 -5.00 30.39
CA GLU A 367 -0.27 -3.63 30.41
C GLU A 367 1.10 -3.62 29.70
N LEU A 368 1.89 -4.68 29.83
CA LEU A 368 3.11 -4.87 29.03
C LEU A 368 2.78 -5.01 27.53
N ASP A 369 1.76 -5.80 27.17
CA ASP A 369 1.25 -5.91 25.79
C ASP A 369 0.76 -4.58 25.21
N ASP A 370 -0.04 -3.84 25.99
CA ASP A 370 -0.61 -2.55 25.55
C ASP A 370 0.48 -1.47 25.41
N LEU A 371 1.46 -1.44 26.31
CA LEU A 371 2.64 -0.55 26.19
C LEU A 371 3.52 -0.94 25.00
N SER A 372 3.79 -2.23 24.76
CA SER A 372 4.62 -2.68 23.64
C SER A 372 3.97 -2.40 22.29
N GLN A 373 2.66 -2.63 22.15
CA GLN A 373 1.90 -2.27 20.95
C GLN A 373 1.92 -0.76 20.68
N LYS A 374 1.73 0.07 21.71
CA LYS A 374 1.79 1.54 21.58
C LYS A 374 3.19 2.04 21.16
N LEU A 375 4.25 1.41 21.67
CA LEU A 375 5.63 1.71 21.30
C LEU A 375 5.95 1.28 19.86
N GLY A 376 5.46 0.11 19.43
CA GLY A 376 5.55 -0.34 18.03
C GLY A 376 4.86 0.62 17.05
N GLN A 377 3.62 1.05 17.36
CA GLN A 377 2.87 2.02 16.55
C GLN A 377 3.60 3.37 16.44
N ILE A 378 4.20 3.87 17.52
CA ILE A 378 4.98 5.12 17.49
C ILE A 378 6.24 4.95 16.64
N GLN A 379 6.91 3.80 16.72
CA GLN A 379 8.10 3.51 15.93
C GLN A 379 7.79 3.44 14.41
N GLU A 380 6.65 2.86 14.04
CA GLU A 380 6.14 2.86 12.66
C GLU A 380 5.84 4.29 12.16
N GLN A 381 5.10 5.08 12.95
CA GLN A 381 4.83 6.50 12.63
C GLN A 381 6.11 7.34 12.51
N LEU A 382 7.15 7.04 13.30
CA LEU A 382 8.46 7.69 13.19
C LEU A 382 9.21 7.31 11.91
N GLN A 383 9.06 6.08 11.42
CA GLN A 383 9.62 5.63 10.14
C GLN A 383 8.89 6.28 8.96
N GLU A 384 7.56 6.32 8.98
CA GLU A 384 6.76 7.02 7.95
C GLU A 384 7.11 8.51 7.88
N ASN A 385 7.18 9.19 9.03
CA ASN A 385 7.53 10.60 9.10
C ASN A 385 8.96 10.86 8.58
N GLN A 386 9.94 10.01 8.91
CA GLN A 386 11.29 10.09 8.34
C GLN A 386 11.31 9.90 6.81
N LEU A 387 10.45 9.02 6.27
CA LEU A 387 10.35 8.79 4.83
C LEU A 387 9.74 10.01 4.11
N GLN A 388 8.71 10.62 4.70
CA GLN A 388 8.10 11.87 4.23
C GLN A 388 9.09 13.05 4.30
N GLN A 389 9.85 13.20 5.40
CA GLN A 389 10.89 14.23 5.53
C GLN A 389 11.97 14.08 4.45
N LYS A 390 12.43 12.84 4.17
CA LYS A 390 13.38 12.58 3.08
C LYS A 390 12.81 13.04 1.73
N TRP A 391 11.58 12.63 1.41
CA TRP A 391 10.91 12.98 0.16
C TRP A 391 10.74 14.49 -0.03
N LEU A 392 10.23 15.21 0.98
CA LEU A 392 10.13 16.68 0.93
C LEU A 392 11.51 17.37 0.88
N SER A 393 12.54 16.84 1.55
CA SER A 393 13.88 17.43 1.48
C SER A 393 14.50 17.33 0.08
N THR A 394 14.24 16.24 -0.65
CA THR A 394 14.63 16.11 -2.07
C THR A 394 13.85 17.04 -2.98
N GLU A 395 12.58 17.32 -2.68
CA GLU A 395 11.76 18.27 -3.45
C GLU A 395 12.19 19.72 -3.21
N VAL A 396 12.46 20.11 -1.95
CA VAL A 396 12.97 21.45 -1.59
C VAL A 396 14.33 21.72 -2.21
N THR A 397 15.27 20.78 -2.15
CA THR A 397 16.61 20.96 -2.76
C THR A 397 16.58 21.00 -4.29
N ALA A 398 15.66 20.28 -4.93
CA ALA A 398 15.39 20.42 -6.36
C ALA A 398 14.78 21.79 -6.71
N GLY A 399 13.86 22.31 -5.88
CA GLY A 399 13.27 23.63 -6.05
C GLY A 399 14.26 24.79 -5.83
N GLU A 400 15.11 24.70 -4.81
CA GLU A 400 16.12 25.72 -4.49
C GLU A 400 17.21 25.82 -5.57
N SER A 401 17.63 24.68 -6.15
CA SER A 401 18.58 24.68 -7.28
C SER A 401 17.97 25.23 -8.59
N ALA A 402 16.66 25.05 -8.81
CA ALA A 402 15.92 25.71 -9.89
C ALA A 402 15.71 27.22 -9.65
N GLN A 403 15.59 27.67 -8.40
CA GLN A 403 15.53 29.10 -8.08
C GLN A 403 16.89 29.79 -8.12
N ALA A 404 17.96 29.16 -7.64
CA ALA A 404 19.32 29.70 -7.72
C ALA A 404 19.80 29.92 -9.16
N SER A 405 19.28 29.14 -10.12
CA SER A 405 19.55 29.30 -11.56
C SER A 405 18.69 30.36 -12.24
N SER A 406 17.62 30.87 -11.60
CA SER A 406 16.80 32.00 -12.09
C SER A 406 17.12 33.34 -11.42
N ALA A 407 17.61 33.33 -10.18
CA ALA A 407 17.97 34.54 -9.42
C ALA A 407 19.19 35.32 -9.97
N GLY A 408 19.93 34.75 -10.94
CA GLY A 408 21.04 35.42 -11.62
C GLY A 408 20.62 36.39 -12.74
N ALA A 409 19.33 36.53 -13.04
CA ALA A 409 18.85 37.25 -14.22
C ALA A 409 17.55 38.05 -13.99
N SER A 410 17.56 39.01 -13.07
CA SER A 410 16.61 40.14 -13.06
C SER A 410 17.02 41.24 -12.08
N ASN A 411 17.72 42.25 -12.60
CA ASN A 411 17.86 43.57 -11.99
C ASN A 411 18.01 44.60 -13.13
N GLU A 412 16.91 44.90 -13.82
CA GLU A 412 16.67 46.12 -14.60
C GLU A 412 15.19 46.13 -15.06
N ASP A 413 14.67 47.34 -15.31
CA ASP A 413 13.34 47.65 -15.88
C ASP A 413 12.07 47.55 -14.98
N GLU A 414 12.10 48.20 -13.80
CA GLU A 414 10.92 48.93 -13.32
C GLU A 414 10.84 50.31 -14.01
N ALA A 415 10.05 50.44 -15.10
CA ALA A 415 9.40 51.70 -15.51
C ALA A 415 8.58 51.58 -16.82
N SER A 416 7.25 51.45 -16.72
CA SER A 416 6.30 52.32 -17.45
C SER A 416 4.84 51.98 -17.11
N ASP A 417 4.02 53.02 -17.06
CA ASP A 417 2.72 53.04 -16.40
C ASP A 417 1.55 53.10 -17.41
N LYS A 418 0.40 52.54 -17.03
CA LYS A 418 -0.96 52.69 -17.62
C LYS A 418 -1.13 52.78 -19.16
N THR A 419 -1.76 51.75 -19.72
CA THR A 419 -3.06 51.93 -20.44
C THR A 419 -3.98 50.73 -20.26
N SER A 420 -5.06 50.90 -19.48
CA SER A 420 -6.12 49.91 -19.34
C SER A 420 -7.21 50.12 -20.41
N PHE A 421 -7.24 49.29 -21.46
CA PHE A 421 -8.37 49.24 -22.39
C PHE A 421 -9.33 48.10 -22.06
N ASN A 422 -10.51 48.48 -21.58
CA ASN A 422 -11.58 47.57 -21.20
C ASN A 422 -12.32 47.03 -22.45
N ARG A 423 -11.99 45.82 -22.91
CA ARG A 423 -12.79 45.09 -23.92
C ARG A 423 -13.85 44.22 -23.23
N GLN A 424 -15.09 44.71 -23.20
CA GLN A 424 -16.26 43.88 -22.90
C GLN A 424 -16.38 42.77 -23.96
N LYS A 425 -16.33 41.50 -23.53
CA LYS A 425 -16.69 40.37 -24.39
C LYS A 425 -18.22 40.31 -24.56
N PRO A 426 -18.75 39.98 -25.75
CA PRO A 426 -20.19 39.83 -25.93
C PRO A 426 -20.71 38.63 -25.12
N SER A 427 -21.89 38.77 -24.51
CA SER A 427 -22.54 37.69 -23.77
C SER A 427 -23.04 36.61 -24.74
N LEU A 428 -22.65 35.35 -24.51
CA LEU A 428 -23.04 34.22 -25.38
C LEU A 428 -24.56 33.99 -25.48
N THR A 429 -25.36 34.58 -24.60
CA THR A 429 -26.83 34.65 -24.70
C THR A 429 -27.31 35.24 -26.03
N LEU A 430 -26.61 36.25 -26.56
CA LEU A 430 -26.93 36.84 -27.85
C LEU A 430 -26.59 35.90 -29.02
N ILE A 431 -25.55 35.08 -28.85
CA ILE A 431 -25.10 34.11 -29.86
C ILE A 431 -26.07 32.92 -29.92
N SER A 432 -26.54 32.41 -28.77
CA SER A 432 -27.56 31.35 -28.75
C SER A 432 -28.92 31.83 -29.25
N LEU A 433 -29.31 33.07 -28.95
CA LEU A 433 -30.56 33.65 -29.48
C LEU A 433 -30.49 33.86 -31.00
N ALA A 434 -29.35 34.32 -31.53
CA ALA A 434 -29.12 34.46 -32.96
C ALA A 434 -29.17 33.10 -33.69
N LEU A 435 -28.55 32.06 -33.13
CA LEU A 435 -28.63 30.69 -33.66
C LEU A 435 -30.07 30.15 -33.66
N ALA A 436 -30.85 30.38 -32.59
CA ALA A 436 -32.25 29.98 -32.54
C ALA A 436 -33.10 30.70 -33.61
N ALA A 437 -32.85 32.00 -33.85
CA ALA A 437 -33.52 32.76 -34.91
C ALA A 437 -33.17 32.26 -36.32
N VAL A 438 -31.90 31.86 -36.56
CA VAL A 438 -31.46 31.25 -37.83
C VAL A 438 -32.17 29.92 -38.09
N PHE A 439 -32.30 29.05 -37.08
CA PHE A 439 -33.04 27.78 -37.23
C PHE A 439 -34.55 27.98 -37.47
N LEU A 440 -35.16 29.00 -36.84
CA LEU A 440 -36.56 29.38 -37.09
C LEU A 440 -36.79 29.89 -38.52
N LEU A 441 -35.89 30.73 -39.04
CA LEU A 441 -35.95 31.22 -40.42
C LEU A 441 -35.75 30.10 -41.46
N LEU A 442 -34.82 29.16 -41.19
CA LEU A 442 -34.64 27.95 -42.01
C LEU A 442 -35.90 27.06 -42.04
N GLY A 443 -36.65 26.97 -40.93
CA GLY A 443 -37.90 26.21 -40.85
C GLY A 443 -39.03 26.69 -41.78
N ILE A 444 -38.93 27.92 -42.31
CA ILE A 444 -39.92 28.48 -43.24
C ILE A 444 -39.81 27.82 -44.63
N PHE A 445 -38.58 27.60 -45.11
CA PHE A 445 -38.27 27.15 -46.48
C PHE A 445 -38.12 25.63 -46.66
N VAL A 446 -38.10 24.85 -45.58
CA VAL A 446 -37.90 23.39 -45.64
C VAL A 446 -39.23 22.61 -45.72
N LEU A 447 -39.20 21.47 -46.41
CA LEU A 447 -40.34 20.55 -46.61
C LEU A 447 -41.06 20.18 -45.29
N PRO A 448 -42.41 19.96 -45.31
CA PRO A 448 -43.23 19.87 -44.10
C PRO A 448 -42.74 18.87 -43.03
N GLN A 449 -42.22 17.72 -43.47
CA GLN A 449 -41.75 16.63 -42.62
C GLN A 449 -40.55 16.97 -41.71
N PHE A 450 -39.78 18.02 -42.01
CA PHE A 450 -38.62 18.42 -41.20
C PHE A 450 -38.88 19.61 -40.26
N LYS A 451 -40.05 20.26 -40.36
CA LYS A 451 -40.37 21.46 -39.55
C LYS A 451 -40.42 21.16 -38.05
N ALA A 452 -40.89 19.98 -37.66
CA ALA A 452 -40.90 19.54 -36.26
C ALA A 452 -39.47 19.37 -35.70
N ILE A 453 -38.55 18.81 -36.48
CA ILE A 453 -37.16 18.54 -36.04
C ILE A 453 -36.40 19.87 -35.85
N LEU A 454 -36.56 20.83 -36.77
CA LEU A 454 -35.96 22.16 -36.64
C LEU A 454 -36.54 22.96 -35.47
N GLY A 455 -37.84 22.85 -35.19
CA GLY A 455 -38.47 23.45 -34.02
C GLY A 455 -37.92 22.89 -32.69
N ILE A 456 -37.75 21.57 -32.60
CA ILE A 456 -37.15 20.91 -31.43
C ILE A 456 -35.68 21.33 -31.26
N ALA A 457 -34.92 21.43 -32.36
CA ALA A 457 -33.52 21.89 -32.32
C ALA A 457 -33.40 23.35 -31.80
N ALA A 458 -34.27 24.26 -32.25
CA ALA A 458 -34.28 25.64 -31.76
C ALA A 458 -34.61 25.73 -30.26
N ILE A 459 -35.57 24.94 -29.77
CA ILE A 459 -35.91 24.85 -28.35
C ILE A 459 -34.74 24.26 -27.55
N ALA A 460 -34.09 23.20 -28.05
CA ALA A 460 -32.92 22.59 -27.41
C ALA A 460 -31.73 23.55 -27.31
N CYS A 461 -31.46 24.37 -28.34
CA CYS A 461 -30.44 25.41 -28.29
C CYS A 461 -30.79 26.53 -27.28
N GLY A 462 -32.06 26.94 -27.19
CA GLY A 462 -32.52 27.93 -26.21
C GLY A 462 -32.38 27.43 -24.77
N ILE A 463 -32.83 26.20 -24.49
CA ILE A 463 -32.72 25.56 -23.18
C ILE A 463 -31.24 25.30 -22.82
N GLY A 464 -30.42 24.84 -23.78
CA GLY A 464 -28.99 24.64 -23.57
C GLY A 464 -28.24 25.92 -23.22
N GLY A 465 -28.56 27.03 -23.88
CA GLY A 465 -28.02 28.35 -23.53
C GLY A 465 -28.41 28.82 -22.12
N ALA A 466 -29.70 28.67 -21.77
CA ALA A 466 -30.20 29.05 -20.44
C ALA A 466 -29.62 28.19 -19.30
N LEU A 467 -29.50 26.87 -19.52
CA LEU A 467 -28.88 25.96 -18.55
C LEU A 467 -27.38 26.24 -18.37
N TRP A 468 -26.67 26.60 -19.45
CA TRP A 468 -25.25 26.94 -19.35
C TRP A 468 -25.02 28.27 -18.62
N GLU A 469 -25.90 29.27 -18.79
CA GLU A 469 -25.83 30.51 -18.00
C GLU A 469 -26.17 30.27 -16.53
N TYR A 470 -27.17 29.43 -16.23
CA TYR A 470 -27.47 29.00 -14.85
C TYR A 470 -26.26 28.29 -14.21
N HIS A 471 -25.58 27.42 -14.97
CA HIS A 471 -24.38 26.73 -14.52
C HIS A 471 -23.18 27.68 -14.35
N GLN A 472 -23.01 28.69 -15.20
CA GLN A 472 -22.00 29.75 -15.00
C GLN A 472 -22.31 30.64 -13.79
N ARG A 473 -23.58 30.94 -13.50
CA ARG A 473 -23.98 31.69 -12.30
C ARG A 473 -23.73 30.88 -11.02
N GLN A 474 -23.97 29.56 -11.03
CA GLN A 474 -23.50 28.70 -9.95
C GLN A 474 -21.96 28.67 -9.86
N GLN A 475 -21.23 28.54 -10.97
CA GLN A 475 -19.76 28.54 -10.94
C GLN A 475 -19.15 29.88 -10.51
N THR A 476 -19.82 31.02 -10.69
CA THR A 476 -19.33 32.32 -10.23
C THR A 476 -19.65 32.58 -8.75
N ALA A 477 -20.82 32.14 -8.26
CA ALA A 477 -21.09 32.09 -6.83
C ALA A 477 -20.13 31.14 -6.10
N LEU A 478 -19.86 29.97 -6.67
CA LEU A 478 -18.85 29.03 -6.18
C LEU A 478 -17.42 29.60 -6.26
N LYS A 479 -17.08 30.42 -7.26
CA LYS A 479 -15.73 31.05 -7.35
C LYS A 479 -15.46 32.14 -6.31
N GLN A 480 -16.49 32.75 -5.71
CA GLN A 480 -16.31 33.66 -4.57
C GLN A 480 -16.35 32.94 -3.21
N GLY A 481 -17.06 31.81 -3.10
CA GLY A 481 -17.03 30.96 -1.89
C GLY A 481 -15.83 29.99 -1.81
N ALA A 482 -15.30 29.52 -2.95
CA ALA A 482 -14.25 28.50 -3.01
C ALA A 482 -12.82 29.05 -2.99
N MET A 483 -12.62 30.36 -2.80
CA MET A 483 -11.31 30.93 -2.45
C MET A 483 -10.89 30.65 -0.99
N ALA A 484 -11.69 29.91 -0.21
CA ALA A 484 -11.39 29.55 1.18
C ALA A 484 -10.92 28.10 1.41
N LYS A 485 -11.04 27.19 0.41
CA LYS A 485 -10.70 25.75 0.59
C LYS A 485 -10.18 25.08 -0.68
N ARG A 486 -8.94 25.37 -1.06
CA ARG A 486 -8.02 24.43 -1.74
C ARG A 486 -6.59 24.77 -1.31
N GLY A 487 -5.87 23.76 -0.81
CA GLY A 487 -4.47 23.91 -0.37
C GLY A 487 -3.56 24.30 -1.55
N PRO A 488 -2.43 24.96 -1.27
CA PRO A 488 -1.59 25.52 -2.31
C PRO A 488 -0.75 24.44 -3.01
N VAL A 489 -0.49 24.63 -4.31
CA VAL A 489 0.75 24.11 -4.92
C VAL A 489 1.90 24.76 -4.17
N ALA A 490 2.85 23.96 -3.68
CA ALA A 490 3.87 24.48 -2.80
C ALA A 490 4.85 25.39 -3.55
N THR A 491 4.78 26.70 -3.26
CA THR A 491 5.99 27.53 -3.30
C THR A 491 7.03 26.91 -2.34
N PRO A 492 8.34 27.06 -2.57
CA PRO A 492 9.35 26.41 -1.71
C PRO A 492 9.22 26.76 -0.21
N ARG A 493 8.65 27.94 0.09
CA ARG A 493 8.27 28.37 1.44
C ARG A 493 7.22 27.46 2.10
N ASN A 494 6.25 26.95 1.35
CA ASN A 494 5.23 26.02 1.85
C ASN A 494 5.82 24.61 2.10
N SER A 495 6.70 24.12 1.22
CA SER A 495 7.40 22.85 1.42
C SER A 495 8.34 22.91 2.63
N GLN A 496 9.02 24.04 2.86
CA GLN A 496 9.79 24.30 4.08
C GLN A 496 8.89 24.35 5.33
N GLU A 497 7.72 25.00 5.28
CA GLU A 497 6.74 24.97 6.39
C GLU A 497 6.20 23.56 6.66
N GLN A 498 5.99 22.74 5.63
CA GLN A 498 5.59 21.34 5.80
C GLN A 498 6.72 20.48 6.39
N LEU A 499 7.97 20.69 5.96
CA LEU A 499 9.14 20.01 6.54
C LEU A 499 9.28 20.36 8.03
N ALA A 500 9.12 21.63 8.40
CA ALA A 500 9.19 22.07 9.80
C ALA A 500 8.07 21.44 10.66
N ARG A 501 6.85 21.32 10.14
CA ARG A 501 5.74 20.63 10.84
C ARG A 501 5.99 19.13 11.01
N LEU A 502 6.56 18.46 9.99
CA LEU A 502 6.94 17.04 10.10
C LEU A 502 8.06 16.84 11.12
N GLN A 503 9.03 17.75 11.19
CA GLN A 503 10.09 17.75 12.21
C GLN A 503 9.50 17.95 13.61
N GLU A 504 8.61 18.92 13.81
CA GLU A 504 7.92 19.13 15.09
C GLU A 504 7.09 17.89 15.51
N GLN A 505 6.39 17.25 14.57
CA GLN A 505 5.68 15.99 14.83
C GLN A 505 6.64 14.85 15.18
N ALA A 506 7.80 14.73 14.52
CA ALA A 506 8.81 13.72 14.86
C ALA A 506 9.43 13.97 16.24
N GLU A 507 9.63 15.22 16.64
CA GLU A 507 10.09 15.60 17.99
C GLU A 507 9.05 15.19 19.05
N GLN A 508 7.75 15.49 18.81
CA GLN A 508 6.65 15.08 19.68
C GLN A 508 6.51 13.55 19.79
N LEU A 509 6.67 12.82 18.68
CA LEU A 509 6.66 11.36 18.67
C LEU A 509 7.86 10.77 19.42
N ARG A 510 9.06 11.36 19.31
CA ARG A 510 10.25 10.96 20.10
C ARG A 510 10.04 11.18 21.59
N VAL A 511 9.58 12.37 22.01
CA VAL A 511 9.28 12.64 23.42
C VAL A 511 8.24 11.64 23.97
N ARG A 512 7.25 11.26 23.17
CA ARG A 512 6.26 10.25 23.55
C ARG A 512 6.82 8.83 23.57
N GLN A 513 7.74 8.50 22.65
CA GLN A 513 8.49 7.24 22.65
C GLN A 513 9.35 7.13 23.91
N ASP A 514 10.09 8.18 24.27
CA ASP A 514 10.93 8.22 25.46
C ASP A 514 10.10 8.11 26.74
N GLN A 515 8.95 8.80 26.83
CA GLN A 515 8.01 8.68 27.95
C GLN A 515 7.44 7.26 28.11
N LEU A 516 7.05 6.62 27.00
CA LEU A 516 6.53 5.25 27.04
C LEU A 516 7.64 4.24 27.34
N ALA A 517 8.83 4.42 26.76
CA ALA A 517 10.00 3.60 27.07
C ALA A 517 10.38 3.72 28.55
N GLU A 518 10.38 4.92 29.13
CA GLU A 518 10.61 5.14 30.57
C GLU A 518 9.53 4.45 31.41
N SER A 519 8.24 4.56 31.02
CA SER A 519 7.15 3.86 31.73
C SER A 519 7.27 2.33 31.67
N LEU A 520 7.75 1.79 30.54
CA LEU A 520 8.02 0.36 30.37
C LEU A 520 9.25 -0.07 31.20
N HIS A 521 10.33 0.71 31.22
CA HIS A 521 11.49 0.45 32.09
C HIS A 521 11.14 0.50 33.58
N GLN A 522 10.21 1.37 33.98
CA GLN A 522 9.67 1.42 35.34
C GLN A 522 8.79 0.18 35.64
N ALA A 523 7.93 -0.24 34.71
CA ALA A 523 7.14 -1.48 34.84
C ALA A 523 8.01 -2.74 34.90
N LEU A 524 9.17 -2.73 34.25
CA LEU A 524 10.20 -3.79 34.30
C LEU A 524 11.15 -3.68 35.51
N GLY A 525 10.83 -2.85 36.51
CA GLY A 525 11.59 -2.73 37.75
C GLY A 525 13.00 -2.16 37.57
N GLY A 526 13.21 -1.30 36.57
CA GLY A 526 14.50 -0.66 36.28
C GLY A 526 15.53 -1.55 35.56
N ARG A 527 15.13 -2.74 35.09
CA ARG A 527 15.98 -3.62 34.26
C ARG A 527 16.08 -3.05 32.84
N LYS A 528 17.31 -2.87 32.34
CA LYS A 528 17.56 -2.33 30.99
C LYS A 528 17.56 -3.43 29.94
N ILE A 529 16.73 -3.28 28.92
CA ILE A 529 16.82 -4.05 27.68
C ILE A 529 17.95 -3.45 26.83
N ALA A 530 18.80 -4.27 26.21
CA ALA A 530 19.97 -3.79 25.46
C ALA A 530 19.57 -3.07 24.16
N ALA A 531 18.62 -3.63 23.41
CA ALA A 531 17.99 -3.01 22.25
C ALA A 531 16.51 -3.38 22.15
N TRP A 532 15.68 -2.48 21.61
CA TRP A 532 14.23 -2.71 21.43
C TRP A 532 13.90 -3.92 20.55
N SER A 533 14.84 -4.37 19.72
CA SER A 533 14.75 -5.62 18.94
C SER A 533 14.58 -6.87 19.80
N ASP A 534 15.08 -6.84 21.03
CA ASP A 534 15.25 -8.02 21.87
C ASP A 534 14.07 -8.20 22.86
N PHE A 535 13.12 -7.25 22.85
CA PHE A 535 11.95 -7.25 23.72
C PHE A 535 10.97 -8.42 23.49
N PRO A 536 10.68 -8.87 22.26
CA PRO A 536 9.77 -10.00 22.04
C PRO A 536 10.28 -11.31 22.67
N ASP A 537 11.58 -11.57 22.57
CA ASP A 537 12.22 -12.75 23.16
C ASP A 537 12.14 -12.67 24.69
N TYR A 538 12.51 -11.53 25.27
CA TYR A 538 12.38 -11.25 26.71
C TYR A 538 10.94 -11.43 27.22
N GLN A 539 9.94 -10.95 26.48
CA GLN A 539 8.53 -11.12 26.84
C GLN A 539 8.11 -12.61 26.83
N SER A 540 8.58 -13.37 25.84
CA SER A 540 8.26 -14.80 25.71
C SER A 540 8.88 -15.65 26.83
N ASP A 541 10.11 -15.34 27.23
CA ASP A 541 10.80 -16.03 28.32
C ASP A 541 10.25 -15.61 29.69
N TYR A 542 9.84 -14.35 29.87
CA TYR A 542 9.15 -13.90 31.09
C TYR A 542 7.80 -14.60 31.27
N HIS A 543 7.03 -14.79 30.18
CA HIS A 543 5.80 -15.57 30.22
C HIS A 543 6.06 -17.03 30.62
N ARG A 544 7.11 -17.66 30.07
CA ARG A 544 7.49 -19.03 30.40
C ARG A 544 7.86 -19.16 31.88
N TYR A 545 8.72 -18.28 32.39
CA TYR A 545 9.14 -18.23 33.79
C TYR A 545 7.95 -18.08 34.76
N TYR A 546 7.01 -17.18 34.46
CA TYR A 546 5.82 -16.99 35.28
C TYR A 546 4.92 -18.24 35.31
N GLN A 547 4.76 -18.94 34.17
CA GLN A 547 4.04 -20.21 34.12
C GLN A 547 4.78 -21.31 34.91
N SER A 548 6.11 -21.46 34.74
CA SER A 548 6.89 -22.47 35.46
C SER A 548 6.88 -22.24 36.98
N LEU A 549 6.79 -20.98 37.45
CA LEU A 549 6.57 -20.67 38.87
C LEU A 549 5.17 -21.10 39.39
N LEU A 550 4.11 -20.92 38.59
CA LEU A 550 2.76 -21.38 38.94
C LEU A 550 2.64 -22.90 38.95
N ASP A 551 3.24 -23.56 37.95
CA ASP A 551 3.35 -25.03 37.89
C ASP A 551 4.15 -25.57 39.08
N LEU A 552 5.23 -24.89 39.49
CA LEU A 552 6.05 -25.28 40.63
C LEU A 552 5.26 -25.23 41.95
N ASP A 553 4.50 -24.16 42.19
CA ASP A 553 3.66 -24.02 43.39
C ASP A 553 2.66 -25.19 43.49
N GLN A 554 1.96 -25.51 42.39
CA GLN A 554 1.04 -26.65 42.32
C GLN A 554 1.74 -27.98 42.58
N VAL A 555 2.87 -28.26 41.92
CA VAL A 555 3.63 -29.50 42.10
C VAL A 555 4.18 -29.63 43.52
N THR A 556 4.55 -28.52 44.18
CA THR A 556 5.01 -28.56 45.58
C THR A 556 3.87 -28.86 46.56
N ALA A 557 2.66 -28.34 46.31
CA ALA A 557 1.48 -28.67 47.11
C ALA A 557 1.04 -30.13 46.93
N ASP A 558 1.05 -30.63 45.68
CA ASP A 558 0.79 -32.04 45.39
C ASP A 558 1.82 -32.95 46.07
N LEU A 559 3.12 -32.60 46.04
CA LEU A 559 4.17 -33.35 46.73
C LEU A 559 3.99 -33.40 48.25
N GLN A 560 3.58 -32.30 48.90
CA GLN A 560 3.30 -32.29 50.34
C GLN A 560 2.17 -33.26 50.70
N THR A 561 1.06 -33.23 49.97
CA THR A 561 -0.07 -34.15 50.22
C THR A 561 0.28 -35.61 49.91
N GLN A 562 1.15 -35.86 48.93
CA GLN A 562 1.67 -37.19 48.61
C GLN A 562 2.63 -37.70 49.70
N ASP A 563 3.52 -36.86 50.23
CA ASP A 563 4.46 -37.21 51.32
C ASP A 563 3.71 -37.55 52.62
N GLU A 564 2.70 -36.76 53.00
CA GLU A 564 1.83 -37.05 54.15
C GLU A 564 1.13 -38.42 54.01
N ALA A 565 0.59 -38.72 52.83
CA ALA A 565 -0.08 -39.99 52.54
C ALA A 565 0.91 -41.18 52.52
N TYR A 566 2.13 -40.97 52.04
CA TYR A 566 3.21 -41.96 52.00
C TYR A 566 3.71 -42.28 53.42
N GLY A 567 3.98 -41.24 54.23
CA GLY A 567 4.39 -41.34 55.62
C GLY A 567 3.33 -41.99 56.51
N ALA A 568 2.05 -41.66 56.34
CA ALA A 568 0.95 -42.30 57.07
C ALA A 568 0.87 -43.81 56.82
N LEU A 569 1.07 -44.26 55.56
CA LEU A 569 1.03 -45.67 55.22
C LEU A 569 2.29 -46.43 55.72
N LEU A 570 3.44 -45.75 55.87
CA LEU A 570 4.62 -46.34 56.49
C LEU A 570 4.42 -46.64 57.98
N GLN A 571 3.70 -45.78 58.71
CA GLN A 571 3.41 -45.95 60.15
C GLN A 571 2.50 -47.14 60.45
N GLU A 572 1.64 -47.57 59.50
CA GLU A 572 0.79 -48.77 59.67
C GLU A 572 1.61 -50.06 59.91
N PHE A 573 2.92 -50.05 59.59
CA PHE A 573 3.83 -51.17 59.82
C PHE A 573 4.54 -51.18 61.19
N ASP A 574 4.46 -50.10 61.98
CA ASP A 574 5.31 -49.92 63.16
C ASP A 574 5.11 -51.00 64.23
N PHE A 575 3.91 -51.58 64.35
CA PHE A 575 3.62 -52.68 65.28
C PHE A 575 4.37 -53.99 64.96
N LEU A 576 4.87 -54.14 63.73
CA LEU A 576 5.62 -55.30 63.26
C LEU A 576 7.15 -55.15 63.45
N SER A 577 7.63 -53.95 63.80
CA SER A 577 9.07 -53.62 63.92
C SER A 577 9.86 -54.54 64.87
N ASN A 578 9.22 -55.06 65.91
CA ASN A 578 9.83 -56.01 66.87
C ASN A 578 9.90 -57.46 66.35
N TRP A 579 9.25 -57.76 65.21
CA TRP A 579 9.13 -59.11 64.64
C TRP A 579 9.65 -59.21 63.20
N LEU A 580 9.80 -58.10 62.48
CA LEU A 580 10.25 -58.01 61.09
C LEU A 580 11.25 -56.84 60.89
N PRO A 581 12.31 -57.01 60.07
CA PRO A 581 13.29 -55.97 59.79
C PRO A 581 12.78 -54.98 58.73
N LEU A 582 12.25 -53.82 59.14
CA LEU A 582 11.53 -52.89 58.25
C LEU A 582 12.18 -51.50 58.08
N GLN A 583 13.31 -51.23 58.76
CA GLN A 583 13.82 -49.86 58.96
C GLN A 583 14.44 -49.20 57.70
N GLU A 584 14.92 -49.97 56.73
CA GLU A 584 15.56 -49.45 55.50
C GLU A 584 14.74 -49.75 54.22
N LEU A 585 13.51 -50.25 54.37
CA LEU A 585 12.65 -50.65 53.25
C LEU A 585 11.59 -49.58 52.96
N ASP A 586 11.38 -49.32 51.67
CA ASP A 586 10.25 -48.56 51.14
C ASP A 586 8.91 -49.31 51.32
N LEU A 587 7.80 -48.71 50.91
CA LEU A 587 6.48 -49.35 51.03
C LEU A 587 6.44 -50.71 50.30
N VAL A 588 7.11 -50.85 49.16
CA VAL A 588 7.10 -52.07 48.35
C VAL A 588 7.82 -53.21 49.09
N GLY A 589 9.05 -52.98 49.56
CA GLY A 589 9.83 -53.97 50.31
C GLY A 589 9.20 -54.36 51.67
N ARG A 590 8.50 -53.43 52.33
CA ARG A 590 7.77 -53.73 53.58
C ARG A 590 6.60 -54.70 53.36
N PHE A 591 5.84 -54.55 52.26
CA PHE A 591 4.74 -55.48 51.95
C PHE A 591 5.22 -56.91 51.65
N GLU A 592 6.31 -57.07 50.89
CA GLU A 592 6.87 -58.41 50.59
C GLU A 592 7.33 -59.14 51.85
N THR A 593 7.98 -58.43 52.77
CA THR A 593 8.48 -58.98 54.04
C THR A 593 7.33 -59.48 54.93
N LEU A 594 6.21 -58.75 54.98
CA LEU A 594 5.01 -59.14 55.73
C LEU A 594 4.33 -60.38 55.15
N GLN A 595 4.33 -60.54 53.82
CA GLN A 595 3.67 -61.66 53.13
C GLN A 595 4.32 -63.01 53.50
N GLN A 596 5.64 -63.03 53.70
CA GLN A 596 6.39 -64.24 54.09
C GLN A 596 6.11 -64.66 55.55
N PHE A 597 5.80 -63.71 56.43
CA PHE A 597 5.50 -63.95 57.85
C PHE A 597 4.17 -64.69 58.06
N ASP A 598 3.10 -64.24 57.38
CA ASP A 598 1.75 -64.83 57.45
C ASP A 598 1.72 -66.32 57.06
N GLN A 599 2.45 -66.67 56.01
CA GLN A 599 2.55 -68.04 55.49
C GLN A 599 3.20 -69.02 56.46
N LYS A 600 4.21 -68.55 57.22
CA LYS A 600 4.96 -69.38 58.18
C LYS A 600 4.10 -69.80 59.38
N LEU A 601 3.33 -68.86 59.94
CA LEU A 601 2.61 -69.07 61.20
C LEU A 601 1.22 -69.70 60.98
N THR A 602 0.60 -69.49 59.81
CA THR A 602 -0.56 -70.28 59.37
C THR A 602 -0.28 -71.79 59.38
N ARG A 603 0.95 -72.20 59.04
CA ARG A 603 1.36 -73.62 59.01
C ARG A 603 1.52 -74.25 60.40
N GLN A 604 1.77 -73.42 61.43
CA GLN A 604 1.88 -73.85 62.83
C GLN A 604 0.49 -74.07 63.47
N LYS A 605 -0.55 -73.41 62.94
CA LYS A 605 -1.96 -73.49 63.38
C LYS A 605 -2.58 -74.89 63.33
N GLN A 606 -2.04 -75.78 62.50
CA GLN A 606 -2.65 -77.06 62.18
C GLN A 606 -2.15 -78.24 63.05
N LEU A 607 -1.24 -78.02 64.01
CA LEU A 607 -0.41 -79.10 64.57
C LEU A 607 -0.56 -79.41 66.07
N GLN A 608 -1.23 -78.58 66.89
CA GLN A 608 -1.14 -78.69 68.36
C GLN A 608 -2.49 -78.40 69.06
N GLY A 609 -3.11 -79.40 69.72
CA GLY A 609 -4.27 -79.09 70.56
C GLY A 609 -5.13 -80.26 71.06
N GLN A 610 -4.68 -80.97 72.09
CA GLN A 610 -5.57 -81.69 73.01
C GLN A 610 -5.02 -81.67 74.46
N GLN A 611 -5.72 -80.91 75.31
CA GLN A 611 -5.84 -81.18 76.77
C GLN A 611 -7.33 -81.27 77.14
N LYS A 612 -8.16 -81.72 76.19
CA LYS A 612 -9.60 -81.50 76.22
C LYS A 612 -10.34 -82.64 76.96
N THR A 613 -9.73 -83.81 77.22
CA THR A 613 -10.43 -85.00 77.81
C THR A 613 -10.91 -84.83 79.25
N THR A 614 -10.09 -84.25 80.12
CA THR A 614 -10.32 -84.32 81.57
C THR A 614 -11.31 -83.26 82.07
N LEU A 615 -11.48 -82.15 81.35
CA LEU A 615 -12.44 -81.10 81.70
C LEU A 615 -13.90 -81.50 81.43
N LEU A 616 -14.11 -82.32 80.39
CA LEU A 616 -15.43 -82.65 79.84
C LEU A 616 -16.22 -83.63 80.71
N ALA A 617 -15.51 -84.51 81.43
CA ALA A 617 -16.12 -85.43 82.38
C ALA A 617 -16.96 -84.68 83.45
N ASP A 618 -16.44 -83.55 83.94
CA ASP A 618 -17.08 -82.73 84.97
C ASP A 618 -18.08 -81.73 84.40
N GLN A 619 -17.76 -81.06 83.28
CA GLN A 619 -18.67 -80.09 82.65
C GLN A 619 -20.02 -80.71 82.27
N ARG A 620 -20.04 -81.99 81.84
CA ARG A 620 -21.28 -82.72 81.49
C ARG A 620 -22.32 -82.67 82.62
N LYS A 621 -21.84 -82.73 83.86
CA LYS A 621 -22.66 -82.82 85.07
C LYS A 621 -23.20 -81.46 85.51
N GLU A 622 -22.47 -80.39 85.22
CA GLU A 622 -22.83 -79.01 85.54
C GLU A 622 -23.83 -78.41 84.53
N MET A 623 -23.73 -78.76 83.24
CA MET A 623 -24.65 -78.21 82.22
C MET A 623 -26.10 -78.66 82.41
N LEU A 624 -26.34 -79.90 82.85
CA LEU A 624 -27.67 -80.41 83.20
C LEU A 624 -28.39 -79.56 84.27
N THR A 625 -27.64 -78.95 85.20
CA THR A 625 -28.21 -78.14 86.28
C THR A 625 -28.50 -76.70 85.82
N LYS A 626 -27.63 -76.13 84.97
CA LYS A 626 -27.79 -74.75 84.45
C LYS A 626 -28.97 -74.59 83.49
N ILE A 627 -29.31 -75.61 82.70
CA ILE A 627 -30.45 -75.55 81.75
C ILE A 627 -31.77 -75.23 82.47
N ASN A 628 -32.02 -75.86 83.62
CA ASN A 628 -33.27 -75.68 84.37
C ASN A 628 -33.37 -74.27 84.98
N GLN A 629 -32.28 -73.73 85.52
CA GLN A 629 -32.26 -72.36 86.07
C GLN A 629 -32.43 -71.29 84.96
N LEU A 630 -31.94 -71.57 83.75
CA LEU A 630 -32.08 -70.64 82.63
C LEU A 630 -33.55 -70.48 82.20
N ALA A 631 -34.37 -71.52 82.37
CA ALA A 631 -35.79 -71.52 82.03
C ALA A 631 -36.65 -70.69 83.00
N GLU A 632 -36.29 -70.65 84.29
CA GLU A 632 -36.96 -69.79 85.28
C GLU A 632 -36.55 -68.32 85.09
N ASN A 633 -35.25 -68.04 84.93
CA ASN A 633 -34.74 -66.66 84.88
C ASN A 633 -35.09 -65.88 83.60
N SER A 634 -35.53 -66.54 82.51
CA SER A 634 -35.85 -65.89 81.23
C SER A 634 -37.34 -65.61 81.02
N GLN A 635 -38.19 -65.92 81.99
CA GLN A 635 -39.64 -65.88 81.85
C GLN A 635 -40.22 -64.47 81.60
N ASP A 636 -39.67 -63.43 82.23
CA ASP A 636 -40.08 -62.03 82.01
C ASP A 636 -39.69 -61.53 80.60
N LEU A 637 -38.50 -61.91 80.10
CA LEU A 637 -38.02 -61.53 78.77
C LEU A 637 -38.90 -62.15 77.66
N LEU A 638 -39.32 -63.39 77.87
CA LEU A 638 -40.24 -64.10 76.99
C LEU A 638 -41.63 -63.42 76.94
N GLN A 639 -42.16 -62.96 78.08
CA GLN A 639 -43.42 -62.21 78.11
C GLN A 639 -43.32 -60.85 77.41
N GLN A 640 -42.27 -60.05 77.67
CA GLN A 640 -42.08 -58.73 77.03
C GLN A 640 -41.94 -58.82 75.51
N THR A 641 -41.43 -59.95 75.01
CA THR A 641 -41.25 -60.18 73.58
C THR A 641 -42.41 -60.95 72.94
N GLY A 642 -43.37 -61.44 73.71
CA GLY A 642 -44.57 -62.12 73.22
C GLY A 642 -44.35 -63.56 72.76
N VAL A 643 -43.43 -64.29 73.39
CA VAL A 643 -43.10 -65.70 73.10
C VAL A 643 -43.43 -66.56 74.33
N ASN A 644 -44.19 -67.65 74.17
CA ASN A 644 -44.71 -68.39 75.33
C ASN A 644 -43.84 -69.59 75.77
N SER A 645 -42.86 -69.98 74.95
CA SER A 645 -41.96 -71.10 75.23
C SER A 645 -40.60 -70.92 74.57
N LEU A 646 -39.52 -71.39 75.21
CA LEU A 646 -38.16 -71.40 74.65
C LEU A 646 -38.04 -72.16 73.31
N GLY A 647 -39.00 -73.04 72.98
CA GLY A 647 -39.10 -73.70 71.68
C GLY A 647 -39.67 -72.85 70.54
N GLU A 648 -40.40 -71.77 70.85
CA GLU A 648 -41.03 -70.87 69.87
C GLU A 648 -40.13 -69.69 69.48
N VAL A 649 -39.12 -69.38 70.31
CA VAL A 649 -38.10 -68.35 70.07
C VAL A 649 -37.49 -68.38 68.65
N PRO A 650 -37.06 -69.52 68.08
CA PRO A 650 -36.53 -69.54 66.72
C PRO A 650 -37.53 -69.06 65.66
N GLY A 651 -38.84 -69.28 65.84
CA GLY A 651 -39.86 -68.77 64.92
C GLY A 651 -39.97 -67.24 64.95
N ARG A 652 -39.89 -66.64 66.15
CA ARG A 652 -39.93 -65.17 66.30
C ARG A 652 -38.61 -64.50 65.88
N ILE A 653 -37.46 -65.15 66.15
CA ILE A 653 -36.16 -64.74 65.61
C ILE A 653 -36.17 -64.84 64.08
N GLN A 654 -36.70 -65.91 63.48
CA GLN A 654 -36.79 -66.05 62.03
C GLN A 654 -37.66 -64.95 61.39
N GLN A 655 -38.75 -64.53 62.06
CA GLN A 655 -39.57 -63.40 61.61
C GLN A 655 -38.79 -62.07 61.68
N ALA A 656 -38.08 -61.80 62.77
CA ALA A 656 -37.25 -60.62 62.93
C ALA A 656 -36.04 -60.59 61.97
N GLN A 657 -35.37 -61.73 61.77
CA GLN A 657 -34.30 -61.89 60.78
C GLN A 657 -34.82 -61.78 59.34
N GLY A 658 -36.07 -62.18 59.08
CA GLY A 658 -36.75 -61.94 57.80
C GLY A 658 -36.94 -60.45 57.52
N GLN A 659 -37.44 -59.70 58.51
CA GLN A 659 -37.54 -58.24 58.43
C GLN A 659 -36.15 -57.56 58.33
N ALA A 660 -35.15 -58.04 59.06
CA ALA A 660 -33.78 -57.53 58.98
C ALA A 660 -33.14 -57.76 57.60
N LYS A 661 -33.35 -58.93 56.98
CA LYS A 661 -32.93 -59.21 55.60
C LYS A 661 -33.66 -58.33 54.59
N GLN A 662 -34.95 -58.07 54.77
CA GLN A 662 -35.71 -57.12 53.94
C GLN A 662 -35.20 -55.69 54.10
N MET A 663 -34.77 -55.28 55.31
CA MET A 663 -34.17 -53.97 55.57
C MET A 663 -32.76 -53.84 54.99
N GLN A 664 -31.90 -54.86 55.12
CA GLN A 664 -30.60 -54.93 54.45
C GLN A 664 -30.75 -54.88 52.93
N ARG A 665 -31.69 -55.65 52.38
CA ARG A 665 -32.02 -55.63 50.96
C ARG A 665 -32.51 -54.25 50.51
N LEU A 666 -33.34 -53.59 51.31
CA LEU A 666 -33.76 -52.21 51.06
C LEU A 666 -32.58 -51.23 51.13
N GLU A 667 -31.61 -51.40 52.04
CA GLU A 667 -30.40 -50.55 52.08
C GLU A 667 -29.47 -50.77 50.88
N GLU A 668 -29.25 -52.01 50.46
CA GLU A 668 -28.53 -52.36 49.23
C GLU A 668 -29.18 -51.70 48.01
N LEU A 669 -30.48 -51.94 47.82
CA LEU A 669 -31.26 -51.35 46.73
C LEU A 669 -31.30 -49.83 46.83
N THR A 670 -31.34 -49.24 48.03
CA THR A 670 -31.27 -47.78 48.20
C THR A 670 -29.92 -47.23 47.76
N LYS A 671 -28.80 -47.87 48.11
CA LYS A 671 -27.46 -47.43 47.67
C LYS A 671 -27.28 -47.50 46.16
N ILE A 672 -27.83 -48.54 45.52
CA ILE A 672 -27.72 -48.75 44.07
C ILE A 672 -28.69 -47.85 43.28
N LEU A 673 -29.94 -47.73 43.73
CA LEU A 673 -31.02 -47.12 42.95
C LEU A 673 -31.24 -45.63 43.24
N THR A 674 -30.87 -45.10 44.41
CA THR A 674 -31.05 -43.66 44.69
C THR A 674 -30.27 -42.76 43.71
N PRO A 675 -29.03 -43.07 43.29
CA PRO A 675 -28.33 -42.32 42.25
C PRO A 675 -28.98 -42.44 40.86
N LEU A 676 -29.56 -43.61 40.55
CA LEU A 676 -30.20 -43.90 39.26
C LEU A 676 -31.62 -43.30 39.17
N TYR A 677 -32.31 -43.16 40.30
CA TYR A 677 -33.70 -42.72 40.41
C TYR A 677 -33.86 -41.62 41.48
N PRO A 678 -33.36 -40.40 41.22
CA PRO A 678 -33.49 -39.27 42.16
C PRO A 678 -34.94 -38.80 42.33
N GLU A 679 -35.79 -38.99 41.31
CA GLU A 679 -37.23 -38.71 41.33
C GLU A 679 -38.04 -39.98 41.04
N PRO A 680 -39.26 -40.13 41.59
CA PRO A 680 -40.10 -41.29 41.33
C PRO A 680 -40.62 -41.30 39.88
N VAL A 681 -40.27 -42.36 39.14
CA VAL A 681 -40.65 -42.55 37.73
C VAL A 681 -41.91 -43.42 37.62
N ALA A 682 -42.87 -43.01 36.79
CA ALA A 682 -44.12 -43.73 36.55
C ALA A 682 -43.95 -44.90 35.56
N ALA A 683 -44.67 -46.01 35.78
CA ALA A 683 -44.66 -47.17 34.90
C ALA A 683 -45.02 -46.80 33.45
N GLY A 684 -44.24 -47.30 32.49
CA GLY A 684 -44.40 -47.01 31.05
C GLY A 684 -43.81 -45.68 30.56
N SER A 685 -43.46 -44.74 31.44
CA SER A 685 -42.89 -43.44 31.01
C SER A 685 -41.47 -43.54 30.45
N LEU A 686 -40.68 -44.52 30.92
CA LEU A 686 -39.31 -44.77 30.47
C LEU A 686 -39.23 -45.17 29.00
N GLY A 687 -40.06 -46.10 28.53
CA GLY A 687 -40.08 -46.52 27.11
C GLY A 687 -40.42 -45.37 26.16
N VAL A 688 -41.37 -44.50 26.55
CA VAL A 688 -41.72 -43.28 25.78
C VAL A 688 -40.55 -42.29 25.76
N LYS A 689 -39.84 -42.11 26.88
CA LYS A 689 -38.63 -41.28 26.98
C LYS A 689 -37.51 -41.81 26.09
N ILE A 690 -37.24 -43.12 26.11
CA ILE A 690 -36.22 -43.78 25.28
C ILE A 690 -36.55 -43.61 23.79
N ALA A 691 -37.78 -43.92 23.37
CA ALA A 691 -38.21 -43.77 21.98
C ALA A 691 -38.10 -42.32 21.48
N ARG A 692 -38.47 -41.34 22.32
CA ARG A 692 -38.30 -39.91 22.01
C ARG A 692 -36.83 -39.52 21.85
N LEU A 693 -35.97 -39.94 22.78
CA LEU A 693 -34.52 -39.65 22.73
C LEU A 693 -33.87 -40.29 21.49
N GLN A 694 -34.29 -41.50 21.09
CA GLN A 694 -33.83 -42.15 19.86
C GLN A 694 -34.30 -41.42 18.60
N GLY A 695 -35.56 -40.97 18.54
CA GLY A 695 -36.07 -40.18 17.43
C GLY A 695 -35.30 -38.86 17.26
N GLN A 696 -35.11 -38.12 18.36
CA GLN A 696 -34.31 -36.90 18.37
C GLN A 696 -32.85 -37.15 17.97
N LEU A 697 -32.26 -38.27 18.38
CA LEU A 697 -30.88 -38.61 18.01
C LEU A 697 -30.74 -38.90 16.51
N ASN A 698 -31.69 -39.64 15.92
CA ASN A 698 -31.70 -39.93 14.49
C ASN A 698 -31.87 -38.65 13.65
N GLU A 699 -32.79 -37.76 14.03
CA GLU A 699 -32.93 -36.45 13.38
C GLU A 699 -31.61 -35.67 13.43
N LEU A 700 -30.98 -35.62 14.62
CA LEU A 700 -29.70 -34.93 14.80
C LEU A 700 -28.59 -35.53 13.93
N GLU A 701 -28.49 -36.86 13.85
CA GLU A 701 -27.51 -37.55 12.99
C GLU A 701 -27.74 -37.23 11.50
N THR A 702 -28.99 -37.15 11.02
CA THR A 702 -29.27 -36.71 9.63
C THR A 702 -28.93 -35.22 9.39
N THR A 703 -29.11 -34.35 10.39
CA THR A 703 -28.66 -32.95 10.26
C THR A 703 -27.14 -32.82 10.31
N GLU A 704 -26.44 -33.67 11.08
CA GLU A 704 -24.98 -33.67 11.11
C GLU A 704 -24.39 -34.12 9.77
N THR A 705 -24.92 -35.17 9.13
CA THR A 705 -24.41 -35.62 7.82
C THR A 705 -24.62 -34.57 6.73
N THR A 706 -25.79 -33.93 6.66
CA THR A 706 -26.05 -32.88 5.67
C THR A 706 -25.15 -31.65 5.86
N LEU A 707 -24.92 -31.19 7.09
CA LEU A 707 -23.98 -30.11 7.39
C LEU A 707 -22.52 -30.49 7.05
N LEU A 708 -22.15 -31.77 7.25
CA LEU A 708 -20.81 -32.27 6.96
C LEU A 708 -20.54 -32.34 5.45
N GLU A 709 -21.51 -32.82 4.66
CA GLU A 709 -21.47 -32.76 3.18
C GLU A 709 -21.41 -31.31 2.67
N GLN A 710 -22.19 -30.41 3.27
CA GLN A 710 -22.21 -28.99 2.90
C GLN A 710 -20.86 -28.31 3.18
N THR A 711 -20.24 -28.63 4.32
CA THR A 711 -18.88 -28.15 4.68
C THR A 711 -17.82 -28.70 3.72
N GLN A 712 -17.89 -29.98 3.34
CA GLN A 712 -16.97 -30.57 2.37
C GLN A 712 -17.08 -29.93 0.97
N ARG A 713 -18.29 -29.60 0.52
CA ARG A 713 -18.48 -28.85 -0.74
C ARG A 713 -17.85 -27.45 -0.67
N GLN A 714 -18.03 -26.75 0.45
CA GLN A 714 -17.43 -25.42 0.68
C GLN A 714 -15.90 -25.49 0.68
N ASP A 715 -15.29 -26.49 1.34
CA ASP A 715 -13.83 -26.66 1.35
C ASP A 715 -13.29 -27.00 -0.06
N LEU A 716 -13.98 -27.82 -0.87
CA LEU A 716 -13.60 -28.10 -2.27
C LEU A 716 -13.72 -26.86 -3.20
N GLU A 717 -14.75 -26.03 -3.01
CA GLU A 717 -14.92 -24.79 -3.78
C GLU A 717 -13.82 -23.77 -3.43
N LEU A 718 -13.43 -23.70 -2.16
CA LEU A 718 -12.30 -22.87 -1.71
C LEU A 718 -10.94 -23.38 -2.25
N GLU A 719 -10.69 -24.69 -2.27
CA GLU A 719 -9.46 -25.26 -2.88
C GLU A 719 -9.35 -24.99 -4.39
N ALA A 720 -10.48 -24.89 -5.10
CA ALA A 720 -10.51 -24.54 -6.51
C ALA A 720 -10.16 -23.06 -6.74
N LEU A 721 -10.65 -22.16 -5.87
CA LEU A 721 -10.44 -20.71 -5.96
C LEU A 721 -9.04 -20.29 -5.47
N ALA A 722 -8.49 -20.95 -4.45
CA ALA A 722 -7.21 -20.59 -3.82
C ALA A 722 -5.96 -20.81 -4.70
N LYS A 723 -6.08 -21.41 -5.88
CA LYS A 723 -4.96 -21.66 -6.81
C LYS A 723 -4.58 -20.50 -7.70
N ASP A 724 -5.33 -19.39 -7.64
CA ASP A 724 -5.32 -18.37 -8.67
C ASP A 724 -4.88 -17.00 -8.11
N GLY A 725 -3.63 -16.92 -7.65
CA GLY A 725 -2.99 -15.75 -7.03
C GLY A 725 -2.65 -14.61 -7.99
N THR A 726 -3.55 -14.30 -8.94
CA THR A 726 -3.29 -13.42 -10.08
C THR A 726 -3.71 -11.96 -9.87
N LEU A 727 -4.36 -11.60 -8.75
CA LEU A 727 -4.85 -10.23 -8.53
C LEU A 727 -3.72 -9.21 -8.32
N ASP A 728 -2.69 -9.57 -7.54
CA ASP A 728 -1.55 -8.67 -7.30
C ASP A 728 -0.73 -8.43 -8.58
N GLU A 729 -0.58 -9.46 -9.42
CA GLU A 729 0.04 -9.34 -10.76
C GLU A 729 -0.75 -8.36 -11.64
N LEU A 730 -2.09 -8.44 -11.64
CA LEU A 730 -2.96 -7.53 -12.39
C LEU A 730 -2.91 -6.09 -11.86
N ARG A 731 -2.81 -5.90 -10.54
CA ARG A 731 -2.64 -4.58 -9.92
C ARG A 731 -1.27 -3.98 -10.23
N GLN A 732 -0.22 -4.80 -10.33
CA GLN A 732 1.08 -4.36 -10.82
C GLN A 732 1.04 -3.99 -12.32
N GLU A 733 0.43 -4.83 -13.18
CA GLU A 733 0.16 -4.48 -14.60
C GLU A 733 -0.60 -3.14 -14.71
N GLN A 734 -1.51 -2.84 -13.78
CA GLN A 734 -2.27 -1.59 -13.76
C GLN A 734 -1.40 -0.39 -13.42
N ALA A 735 -0.57 -0.49 -12.37
CA ALA A 735 0.32 0.59 -11.95
C ALA A 735 1.32 0.96 -13.06
N ASP A 736 1.97 -0.05 -13.66
CA ASP A 736 2.92 0.13 -14.76
C ASP A 736 2.26 0.81 -15.98
N LEU A 737 1.03 0.40 -16.32
CA LEU A 737 0.28 0.97 -17.44
C LEU A 737 -0.25 2.38 -17.14
N GLU A 738 -0.63 2.67 -15.89
CA GLU A 738 -1.06 4.01 -15.47
C GLU A 738 0.11 5.00 -15.44
N GLU A 739 1.32 4.59 -15.03
CA GLU A 739 2.51 5.43 -15.16
C GLU A 739 2.81 5.74 -16.63
N PHE A 740 2.82 4.71 -17.50
CA PHE A 740 3.03 4.88 -18.94
C PHE A 740 2.00 5.84 -19.56
N LEU A 741 0.71 5.63 -19.29
CA LEU A 741 -0.36 6.50 -19.78
C LEU A 741 -0.26 7.91 -19.23
N GLY A 742 0.10 8.08 -17.95
CA GLY A 742 0.32 9.37 -17.32
C GLY A 742 1.41 10.19 -18.01
N GLN A 743 2.56 9.57 -18.28
CA GLN A 743 3.64 10.20 -19.04
C GLN A 743 3.18 10.59 -20.45
N GLN A 744 2.52 9.67 -21.19
CA GLN A 744 2.02 9.96 -22.55
C GLN A 744 0.97 11.10 -22.58
N LEU A 745 0.10 11.19 -21.57
CA LEU A 745 -0.90 12.26 -21.44
C LEU A 745 -0.27 13.62 -21.15
N ILE A 746 0.75 13.68 -20.28
CA ILE A 746 1.49 14.92 -19.99
C ILE A 746 2.19 15.42 -21.25
N ASP A 747 2.92 14.54 -21.95
CA ASP A 747 3.64 14.85 -23.17
C ASP A 747 2.71 15.35 -24.28
N TRP A 748 1.57 14.67 -24.47
CA TRP A 748 0.56 15.08 -25.43
C TRP A 748 -0.11 16.41 -25.06
N GLY A 749 -0.43 16.60 -23.78
CA GLY A 749 -1.02 17.82 -23.24
C GLY A 749 -0.10 19.03 -23.43
N ALA A 750 1.16 18.90 -23.06
CA ALA A 750 2.19 19.94 -23.20
C ALA A 750 2.36 20.35 -24.67
N ARG A 751 2.59 19.40 -25.58
CA ARG A 751 2.68 19.66 -27.03
C ARG A 751 1.40 20.29 -27.60
N LYS A 752 0.22 19.94 -27.08
CA LYS A 752 -1.07 20.49 -27.55
C LYS A 752 -1.25 21.95 -27.17
N VAL A 753 -0.95 22.31 -25.92
CA VAL A 753 -1.02 23.70 -25.43
C VAL A 753 0.07 24.53 -26.10
N ALA A 754 1.31 24.04 -26.16
CA ALA A 754 2.43 24.74 -26.80
C ALA A 754 2.16 24.97 -28.30
N GLY A 755 1.68 23.94 -29.02
CA GLY A 755 1.36 24.06 -30.44
C GLY A 755 0.27 25.09 -30.73
N ALA A 756 -0.79 25.14 -29.91
CA ALA A 756 -1.83 26.16 -30.03
C ALA A 756 -1.28 27.57 -29.72
N ALA A 757 -0.58 27.75 -28.60
CA ALA A 757 -0.03 29.05 -28.21
C ALA A 757 0.99 29.61 -29.23
N LEU A 758 1.80 28.75 -29.84
CA LEU A 758 2.72 29.14 -30.93
C LEU A 758 1.97 29.58 -32.19
N GLN A 759 0.86 28.91 -32.51
CA GLN A 759 0.05 29.23 -33.68
C GLN A 759 -0.74 30.53 -33.47
N ASP A 760 -1.36 30.71 -32.30
CA ASP A 760 -2.03 31.95 -31.91
C ASP A 760 -1.04 33.14 -31.92
N LEU A 761 0.16 32.98 -31.33
CA LEU A 761 1.20 34.01 -31.34
C LEU A 761 1.69 34.34 -32.76
N ALA A 762 1.84 33.35 -33.63
CA ALA A 762 2.21 33.58 -35.02
C ALA A 762 1.12 34.35 -35.79
N THR A 763 -0.16 34.08 -35.50
CA THR A 763 -1.30 34.82 -36.04
C THR A 763 -1.35 36.26 -35.52
N ASP A 764 -1.26 36.47 -34.21
CA ASP A 764 -1.26 37.80 -33.58
C ASP A 764 -0.11 38.69 -34.11
N LEU A 765 1.10 38.13 -34.25
CA LEU A 765 2.25 38.83 -34.82
C LEU A 765 2.01 39.21 -36.28
N SER A 766 1.36 38.35 -37.06
CA SER A 766 0.98 38.61 -38.44
C SER A 766 -0.06 39.73 -38.53
N GLU A 767 -1.17 39.63 -37.80
CA GLU A 767 -2.25 40.61 -37.82
C GLU A 767 -1.79 42.01 -37.38
N GLN A 768 -0.83 42.12 -36.46
CA GLN A 768 -0.31 43.41 -35.99
C GLN A 768 0.76 44.03 -36.89
N GLN A 769 1.71 43.23 -37.39
CA GLN A 769 2.86 43.77 -38.14
C GLN A 769 2.57 43.93 -39.63
N LEU A 770 1.75 43.07 -40.22
CA LEU A 770 1.51 43.07 -41.67
C LEU A 770 0.88 44.39 -42.18
N PRO A 771 -0.15 44.99 -41.55
CA PRO A 771 -0.74 46.23 -42.04
C PRO A 771 0.27 47.40 -42.01
N GLN A 772 1.09 47.48 -40.97
CA GLN A 772 2.13 48.51 -40.83
C GLN A 772 3.22 48.34 -41.91
N LEU A 773 3.57 47.09 -42.23
CA LEU A 773 4.55 46.79 -43.26
C LEU A 773 4.05 47.14 -44.66
N LEU A 774 2.81 46.76 -44.98
CA LEU A 774 2.19 47.07 -46.26
C LEU A 774 2.02 48.58 -46.46
N GLN A 775 1.67 49.32 -45.40
CA GLN A 775 1.62 50.78 -45.42
C GLN A 775 2.99 51.40 -45.74
N GLN A 776 4.05 50.98 -45.03
CA GLN A 776 5.39 51.55 -45.23
C GLN A 776 6.02 51.12 -46.57
N ALA A 777 5.77 49.89 -47.01
CA ALA A 777 6.19 49.42 -48.32
C ALA A 777 5.41 50.11 -49.45
N GLY A 778 4.11 50.40 -49.28
CA GLY A 778 3.34 51.22 -50.22
C GLY A 778 3.96 52.61 -50.43
N HIS A 779 4.39 53.26 -49.35
CA HIS A 779 5.11 54.53 -49.41
C HIS A 779 6.44 54.43 -50.18
N TYR A 780 7.28 53.44 -49.92
CA TYR A 780 8.53 53.26 -50.67
C TYR A 780 8.30 52.88 -52.13
N LEU A 781 7.25 52.11 -52.42
CA LEU A 781 6.84 51.78 -53.78
C LEU A 781 6.34 53.02 -54.54
N GLN A 782 5.69 53.96 -53.84
CA GLN A 782 5.29 55.26 -54.41
C GLN A 782 6.50 56.06 -54.88
N ILE A 783 7.61 56.04 -54.13
CA ILE A 783 8.88 56.67 -54.55
C ILE A 783 9.43 55.92 -55.77
N LEU A 784 9.68 54.61 -55.65
CA LEU A 784 10.27 53.79 -56.71
C LEU A 784 9.51 53.86 -58.05
N THR A 785 8.19 53.95 -58.00
CA THR A 785 7.31 53.96 -59.18
C THR A 785 6.85 55.36 -59.59
N ASN A 786 7.43 56.42 -59.00
CA ASN A 786 7.09 57.82 -59.27
C ASN A 786 5.58 58.12 -59.17
N GLY A 787 4.93 57.59 -58.12
CA GLY A 787 3.52 57.76 -57.84
C GLY A 787 2.57 56.79 -58.54
N LYS A 788 3.05 55.83 -59.35
CA LYS A 788 2.17 54.90 -60.08
C LYS A 788 1.36 53.98 -59.15
N TYR A 789 1.97 53.51 -58.06
CA TYR A 789 1.32 52.72 -57.01
C TYR A 789 1.64 53.31 -55.64
N HIS A 790 0.69 53.29 -54.70
CA HIS A 790 0.83 53.94 -53.39
C HIS A 790 0.34 53.11 -52.19
N THR A 791 -0.59 52.17 -52.39
CA THR A 791 -1.11 51.28 -51.34
C THR A 791 -0.82 49.83 -51.69
N LEU A 792 -0.54 49.03 -50.66
CA LEU A 792 -0.50 47.58 -50.73
C LEU A 792 -1.55 47.02 -49.76
N TYR A 793 -2.34 46.05 -50.18
CA TYR A 793 -3.32 45.37 -49.33
C TYR A 793 -3.56 43.94 -49.82
N PHE A 794 -4.23 43.12 -49.00
CA PHE A 794 -4.65 41.79 -49.38
C PHE A 794 -6.15 41.75 -49.71
N GLU A 795 -6.50 41.14 -50.84
CA GLU A 795 -7.88 40.95 -51.32
C GLU A 795 -8.05 39.49 -51.74
N GLU A 796 -9.06 38.80 -51.20
CA GLU A 796 -9.25 37.33 -51.32
C GLU A 796 -8.00 36.49 -51.00
N GLY A 797 -7.02 37.06 -50.28
CA GLY A 797 -5.73 36.46 -49.99
C GLY A 797 -4.60 36.81 -50.96
N GLN A 798 -4.86 37.48 -52.08
CA GLN A 798 -3.83 37.95 -53.03
C GLN A 798 -3.33 39.35 -52.67
N LEU A 799 -2.05 39.64 -52.90
CA LEU A 799 -1.46 40.97 -52.67
C LEU A 799 -1.75 41.89 -53.88
N VAL A 800 -2.51 42.96 -53.65
CA VAL A 800 -2.91 43.92 -54.68
C VAL A 800 -2.14 45.24 -54.51
N LEU A 801 -1.69 45.79 -55.64
CA LEU A 801 -1.05 47.10 -55.72
C LEU A 801 -2.07 48.13 -56.17
N GLN A 802 -2.38 49.10 -55.32
CA GLN A 802 -3.31 50.19 -55.63
C GLN A 802 -2.59 51.38 -56.25
N GLY A 803 -3.18 51.94 -57.31
CA GLY A 803 -2.72 53.12 -58.02
C GLY A 803 -3.85 53.70 -58.87
N ALA A 804 -3.54 54.16 -60.08
CA ALA A 804 -4.56 54.55 -61.06
C ALA A 804 -5.42 53.36 -61.56
N GLN A 805 -4.89 52.15 -61.45
CA GLN A 805 -5.56 50.87 -61.63
C GLN A 805 -5.01 49.91 -60.55
N GLU A 806 -5.85 49.01 -60.06
CA GLU A 806 -5.45 47.90 -59.19
C GLU A 806 -4.81 46.80 -60.03
N MET A 807 -3.71 46.23 -59.54
CA MET A 807 -2.90 45.24 -60.26
C MET A 807 -2.46 44.13 -59.29
N GLY A 808 -2.71 42.87 -59.65
CA GLY A 808 -2.13 41.71 -58.97
C GLY A 808 -0.65 41.53 -59.30
N ILE A 809 0.10 40.76 -58.48
CA ILE A 809 1.56 40.57 -58.69
C ILE A 809 1.87 39.96 -60.08
N GLN A 810 1.01 39.06 -60.58
CA GLN A 810 1.23 38.37 -61.85
C GLN A 810 1.32 39.33 -63.05
N GLU A 811 0.58 40.43 -63.01
CA GLU A 811 0.46 41.42 -64.09
C GLU A 811 1.61 42.44 -64.09
N LEU A 812 2.50 42.39 -63.10
CA LEU A 812 3.64 43.29 -62.97
C LEU A 812 4.80 42.84 -63.88
N SER A 813 5.35 43.79 -64.64
CA SER A 813 6.66 43.61 -65.29
C SER A 813 7.73 43.25 -64.25
N THR A 814 8.71 42.41 -64.58
CA THR A 814 9.85 42.05 -63.70
C THR A 814 10.46 43.23 -62.94
N GLY A 815 10.81 44.33 -63.63
CA GLY A 815 11.38 45.52 -62.96
C GLY A 815 10.43 46.22 -61.96
N THR A 816 9.12 46.00 -62.02
CA THR A 816 8.15 46.46 -61.00
C THR A 816 8.03 45.45 -59.85
N LYS A 817 8.15 44.13 -60.12
CA LYS A 817 8.25 43.11 -59.07
C LYS A 817 9.50 43.33 -58.22
N ASP A 818 10.64 43.60 -58.84
CA ASP A 818 11.88 43.98 -58.14
C ASP A 818 11.69 45.22 -57.25
N GLN A 819 10.95 46.23 -57.73
CA GLN A 819 10.62 47.42 -56.93
C GLN A 819 9.69 47.10 -55.75
N LEU A 820 8.71 46.21 -55.93
CA LEU A 820 7.83 45.73 -54.86
C LEU A 820 8.59 44.96 -53.79
N ILE A 821 9.45 44.01 -54.18
CA ILE A 821 10.31 43.24 -53.27
C ILE A 821 11.23 44.18 -52.49
N MET A 822 11.79 45.18 -53.17
CA MET A 822 12.66 46.18 -52.55
C MET A 822 11.91 47.06 -51.55
N ALA A 823 10.72 47.54 -51.91
CA ALA A 823 9.84 48.31 -51.03
C ALA A 823 9.41 47.50 -49.80
N LEU A 824 9.07 46.22 -49.96
CA LEU A 824 8.69 45.31 -48.85
C LEU A 824 9.87 45.04 -47.90
N ARG A 825 11.08 44.76 -48.42
CA ARG A 825 12.28 44.58 -47.58
C ARG A 825 12.67 45.85 -46.83
N PHE A 826 12.64 47.02 -47.49
CA PHE A 826 12.87 48.29 -46.78
C PHE A 826 11.74 48.64 -45.80
N GLY A 827 10.49 48.28 -46.12
CA GLY A 827 9.33 48.41 -45.24
C GLY A 827 9.51 47.63 -43.95
N TYR A 828 9.89 46.35 -44.06
CA TYR A 828 10.29 45.52 -42.92
C TYR A 828 11.41 46.17 -42.10
N LEU A 829 12.50 46.63 -42.75
CA LEU A 829 13.62 47.29 -42.07
C LEU A 829 13.19 48.55 -41.32
N HIS A 830 12.24 49.33 -41.85
CA HIS A 830 11.72 50.52 -41.15
C HIS A 830 11.01 50.16 -39.84
N LEU A 831 10.28 49.04 -39.79
CA LEU A 831 9.56 48.61 -38.59
C LEU A 831 10.48 48.08 -37.49
N GLN A 832 11.75 47.78 -37.79
CA GLN A 832 12.70 47.28 -36.80
C GLN A 832 13.14 48.39 -35.85
N LYS A 833 12.82 48.23 -34.55
CA LYS A 833 13.24 49.15 -33.48
C LYS A 833 14.77 49.26 -33.30
N LYS A 834 15.54 48.32 -33.84
CA LYS A 834 17.01 48.26 -33.75
C LYS A 834 17.61 48.00 -35.14
N ASN A 835 18.58 48.83 -35.54
CA ASN A 835 19.37 48.62 -36.75
C ASN A 835 20.35 47.45 -36.54
N LEU A 836 19.89 46.20 -36.74
CA LEU A 836 20.70 45.00 -36.50
C LEU A 836 21.95 44.96 -37.39
N CYS A 837 21.80 45.10 -38.70
CA CYS A 837 22.85 44.96 -39.71
C CYS A 837 22.80 46.10 -40.75
N PRO A 838 23.92 46.52 -41.37
CA PRO A 838 23.87 47.34 -42.58
C PRO A 838 23.25 46.58 -43.77
N VAL A 839 22.66 47.33 -44.69
CA VAL A 839 22.13 46.80 -45.95
C VAL A 839 23.24 46.73 -46.99
N ILE A 840 23.35 45.62 -47.74
CA ILE A 840 24.32 45.47 -48.84
C ILE A 840 23.59 45.15 -50.13
N ILE A 841 23.83 45.92 -51.19
CA ILE A 841 23.22 45.75 -52.51
C ILE A 841 24.32 45.46 -53.53
N ASP A 842 24.32 44.28 -54.16
CA ASP A 842 25.30 43.86 -55.18
C ASP A 842 24.57 43.75 -56.54
N ASP A 843 24.70 44.80 -57.36
CA ASP A 843 24.00 45.00 -58.65
C ASP A 843 22.47 44.73 -58.62
N GLY A 844 21.81 45.02 -57.50
CA GLY A 844 20.40 44.68 -57.21
C GLY A 844 19.32 45.49 -57.93
N TRP A 845 19.60 46.04 -59.12
CA TRP A 845 18.66 46.85 -59.92
C TRP A 845 18.85 46.66 -61.44
N LEU A 846 19.35 45.50 -61.86
CA LEU A 846 19.66 45.23 -63.28
C LEU A 846 18.48 45.46 -64.24
N ASN A 847 17.25 45.21 -63.79
CA ASN A 847 16.02 45.36 -64.58
C ASN A 847 15.44 46.80 -64.57
N TYR A 848 16.16 47.78 -64.01
CA TYR A 848 15.68 49.15 -63.88
C TYR A 848 16.15 49.99 -65.06
N ASP A 849 15.21 50.67 -65.72
CA ASP A 849 15.49 51.76 -66.64
C ASP A 849 16.07 53.00 -65.91
N SER A 850 16.60 53.96 -66.68
CA SER A 850 17.27 55.14 -66.14
C SER A 850 16.36 56.00 -65.22
N GLN A 851 15.03 55.98 -65.39
CA GLN A 851 14.09 56.68 -64.50
C GLN A 851 13.91 55.93 -63.18
N ARG A 852 13.70 54.61 -63.22
CA ARG A 852 13.63 53.75 -62.02
C ARG A 852 14.92 53.79 -61.20
N LYS A 853 16.09 53.84 -61.86
CA LYS A 853 17.40 54.03 -61.20
C LYS A 853 17.49 55.37 -60.44
N ARG A 854 16.99 56.46 -61.02
CA ARG A 854 16.93 57.77 -60.34
C ARG A 854 16.03 57.73 -59.11
N GLN A 855 14.85 57.10 -59.21
CA GLN A 855 13.95 56.91 -58.07
C GLN A 855 14.55 56.00 -56.99
N LEU A 856 15.29 54.97 -57.39
CA LEU A 856 16.05 54.15 -56.45
C LEU A 856 17.11 54.97 -55.71
N ALA A 857 17.91 55.77 -56.42
CA ALA A 857 18.91 56.63 -55.77
C ALA A 857 18.27 57.63 -54.78
N GLN A 858 17.06 58.13 -55.08
CA GLN A 858 16.26 58.95 -54.16
C GLN A 858 15.87 58.17 -52.89
N LEU A 859 15.29 56.96 -53.05
CA LEU A 859 14.91 56.11 -51.92
C LEU A 859 16.13 55.74 -51.05
N LEU A 860 17.26 55.37 -51.68
CA LEU A 860 18.48 55.00 -50.96
C LEU A 860 19.08 56.17 -50.17
N ALA A 861 18.93 57.42 -50.67
CA ALA A 861 19.30 58.61 -49.92
C ALA A 861 18.40 58.86 -48.68
N GLU A 862 17.10 58.51 -48.75
CA GLU A 862 16.18 58.57 -47.61
C GLU A 862 16.49 57.47 -46.58
N ILE A 863 16.58 56.21 -47.03
CA ILE A 863 16.95 55.06 -46.18
C ILE A 863 18.32 55.30 -45.51
N GLY A 864 19.27 55.89 -46.25
CA GLY A 864 20.62 56.24 -45.81
C GLY A 864 20.70 57.16 -44.58
N GLN A 865 19.63 57.87 -44.24
CA GLN A 865 19.55 58.71 -43.04
C GLN A 865 19.45 57.87 -41.77
N LYS A 866 18.77 56.71 -41.83
CA LYS A 866 18.56 55.81 -40.70
C LYS A 866 19.48 54.60 -40.75
N TYR A 867 19.60 53.96 -41.92
CA TYR A 867 20.39 52.75 -42.15
C TYR A 867 21.70 53.06 -42.88
N GLN A 868 22.74 52.29 -42.57
CA GLN A 868 23.91 52.24 -43.45
C GLN A 868 23.59 51.34 -44.64
N VAL A 869 23.79 51.84 -45.86
CA VAL A 869 23.53 51.09 -47.10
C VAL A 869 24.79 51.08 -47.95
N ILE A 870 25.21 49.89 -48.36
CA ILE A 870 26.47 49.66 -49.06
C ILE A 870 26.14 49.09 -50.44
N CYS A 871 26.13 49.98 -51.44
CA CYS A 871 25.88 49.60 -52.83
C CYS A 871 27.19 49.25 -53.53
N LEU A 872 27.24 48.09 -54.17
CA LEU A 872 28.35 47.60 -54.99
C LEU A 872 27.83 47.54 -56.43
N SER A 873 28.37 48.36 -57.34
CA SER A 873 27.92 48.32 -58.74
C SER A 873 28.96 48.80 -59.76
N SER A 874 28.74 48.41 -61.02
CA SER A 874 29.48 48.89 -62.21
C SER A 874 28.66 49.88 -63.04
N ASP A 875 27.45 50.23 -62.61
CA ASP A 875 26.55 51.13 -63.30
C ASP A 875 27.01 52.60 -63.21
N ARG A 876 27.31 53.20 -64.37
CA ARG A 876 27.74 54.60 -64.48
C ARG A 876 26.60 55.60 -64.31
N GLU A 877 25.35 55.22 -64.62
CA GLU A 877 24.21 56.13 -64.43
C GLU A 877 23.95 56.36 -62.94
N MET A 878 24.11 55.31 -62.12
CA MET A 878 23.96 55.40 -60.67
C MET A 878 24.99 56.31 -60.01
N VAL A 879 26.22 56.41 -60.56
CA VAL A 879 27.22 57.39 -60.09
C VAL A 879 26.69 58.82 -60.22
N SER A 880 26.10 59.15 -61.37
CA SER A 880 25.51 60.47 -61.61
C SER A 880 24.34 60.76 -60.65
N TYR A 881 23.46 59.78 -60.43
CA TYR A 881 22.33 59.97 -59.49
C TYR A 881 22.77 60.07 -58.03
N TYR A 882 23.80 59.33 -57.62
CA TYR A 882 24.39 59.51 -56.28
C TYR A 882 24.96 60.93 -56.13
N GLN A 883 25.60 61.48 -57.15
CA GLN A 883 26.09 62.86 -57.15
C GLN A 883 24.93 63.88 -57.08
N ASP A 884 23.86 63.71 -57.86
CA ASP A 884 22.63 64.54 -57.81
C ASP A 884 22.06 64.59 -56.37
N PHE A 885 21.99 63.44 -55.69
CA PHE A 885 21.48 63.33 -54.31
C PHE A 885 22.55 63.52 -53.22
N LYS A 886 23.75 64.02 -53.58
CA LYS A 886 24.88 64.31 -52.67
C LYS A 886 25.32 63.12 -51.81
N GLN A 887 25.20 61.91 -52.34
CA GLN A 887 25.58 60.66 -51.70
C GLN A 887 27.04 60.30 -52.01
N PRO A 888 27.79 59.71 -51.05
CA PRO A 888 29.16 59.24 -51.27
C PRO A 888 29.30 58.23 -52.43
N VAL A 889 30.29 58.45 -53.29
CA VAL A 889 30.75 57.48 -54.30
C VAL A 889 32.24 57.23 -54.11
N GLN A 890 32.61 55.96 -53.93
CA GLN A 890 34.00 55.51 -53.79
C GLN A 890 34.39 54.63 -54.99
N SER A 891 35.59 54.79 -55.53
CA SER A 891 36.09 53.96 -56.64
C SER A 891 36.86 52.75 -56.12
N LEU A 892 36.38 51.53 -56.39
CA LEU A 892 37.10 50.30 -56.09
C LEU A 892 38.40 50.18 -56.92
N ALA A 893 38.46 50.80 -58.10
CA ALA A 893 39.64 50.80 -58.96
C ALA A 893 40.76 51.75 -58.49
N SER A 894 40.52 52.56 -57.44
CA SER A 894 41.58 53.30 -56.73
C SER A 894 42.03 52.60 -55.44
N ILE A 895 41.51 51.39 -55.17
CA ILE A 895 41.80 50.61 -53.97
C ILE A 895 42.42 49.27 -54.38
N VAL A 896 41.75 48.52 -55.27
CA VAL A 896 42.16 47.20 -55.79
C VAL A 896 43.30 47.31 -56.79
#